data_AF-C5M642-F1
#
_entry.id   AF-C5M642-F1
#
_cell.length_a   1.000
_cell.length_b   1.000
_cell.length_c   1.000
_cell.angle_alpha   90.00
_cell.angle_beta   90.00
_cell.angle_gamma   90.00
#
_symmetry.space_group_name_H-M   'P 1'
#
loop_
_entity.id
_entity.type
_entity.pdbx_description
1 polymer ?
#
loop_
_entity_poly.entity_id
_entity_poly.type
_entity_poly.pdbx_seq_one_letter_code
_entity_poly.pdbx_strand_id
1 'polypeptide(L)'
;MMTRIIDLPSSILYQIFRYVPNDILIELIDIPTVSDQASNALYTKVNIGARSRVQSTPELKGTDKIPVVDCVNDIIKLQVKYPMARPKQWVFEESIDVFEEINNHSTLFDDAKDVEIQFSETWNDPQFSSKFCEDYNANPILITSLVDFDLNVLNKITGERIGRYLTSLRAAKFNINNDFDKLSWFSKLTSLTIDTEFSPTQLYQLPRQLTRLKVSLEFHKDDYIEERINNDSLIELDFPKGLRELDVEFAEEHLNSSFFNLDISHLTQLKKLTISTILPSGTNNSYCSWELPKSLNWLSYITYHSMNTPLKIMCPELAFLRVVKAEDSKRMEYIVNDLPETLQELHTSAEGIVYSPPSYGDPPSYNASPHNEEPPSYFSPPSYEAPEKLENLPTLDSPEELKEKSNFPESLQRLVIDGYLSEFGDNKTPIKLPSTLTNLTLTEVSNVDLDTLQNLTQLTNLVVRGFKGGDEFSYNLPSSLKSLEIIDHRIKIFHIIAPNLESLVIRGNLSGVVDESRFTFPASIKKLSLQGCRIDKLSIDFPDSLEWLDISMNNLKSIESLPSGLKYLDLFMNHFGSTNDVPTFPKQIETLNLSRNQVHDQWICKSDLPSLTKLKNLYMAEDKFCTLNIEGLPLSLVALDVHGGGVSSFIGDFKDLVNLEELDLSDNELSKHIKSLGGNYSKIFGKNVIYSSL
;
A
#
# COMPACT_ATOMS: atom_id res chain seq x y z
N MET A 1 2.06 22.78 -33.58
CA MET A 1 1.36 22.44 -32.33
C MET A 1 1.69 21.00 -32.01
N MET A 2 2.32 20.73 -30.86
CA MET A 2 2.45 19.37 -30.32
C MET A 2 1.09 19.01 -29.71
N THR A 3 0.38 18.05 -30.28
CA THR A 3 -0.97 17.66 -29.81
C THR A 3 -0.98 16.26 -29.21
N ARG A 4 0.09 15.47 -29.41
CA ARG A 4 0.22 14.12 -28.87
C ARG A 4 1.54 13.99 -28.09
N ILE A 5 1.55 13.13 -27.08
CA ILE A 5 2.72 12.90 -26.23
C ILE A 5 3.95 12.47 -27.05
N ILE A 6 3.75 11.69 -28.12
CA ILE A 6 4.81 11.23 -29.04
C ILE A 6 5.46 12.34 -29.85
N ASP A 7 4.87 13.55 -29.88
CA ASP A 7 5.46 14.70 -30.55
C ASP A 7 6.57 15.35 -29.69
N LEU A 8 6.72 14.93 -28.43
CA LEU A 8 7.77 15.39 -27.53
C LEU A 8 9.14 14.73 -27.84
N PRO A 9 10.26 15.44 -27.66
CA PRO A 9 11.59 14.85 -27.75
C PRO A 9 11.76 13.65 -26.81
N SER A 10 12.50 12.62 -27.24
CA SER A 10 12.74 11.41 -26.45
C SER A 10 13.34 11.67 -25.06
N SER A 11 14.13 12.73 -24.91
CA SER A 11 14.68 13.15 -23.62
C SER A 11 13.61 13.67 -22.66
N ILE A 12 12.58 14.35 -23.17
CA ILE A 12 11.43 14.83 -22.39
C ILE A 12 10.54 13.64 -22.04
N LEU A 13 10.24 12.77 -22.99
CA LEU A 13 9.48 11.53 -22.75
C LEU A 13 10.13 10.67 -21.66
N TYR A 14 11.46 10.53 -21.69
CA TYR A 14 12.20 9.83 -20.66
C TYR A 14 12.01 10.45 -19.27
N GLN A 15 12.06 11.79 -19.16
CA GLN A 15 11.81 12.44 -17.86
C GLN A 15 10.37 12.24 -17.39
N ILE A 16 9.38 12.33 -18.30
CA ILE A 16 7.97 12.10 -17.95
C ILE A 16 7.79 10.68 -17.41
N PHE A 17 8.32 9.68 -18.11
CA PHE A 17 8.11 8.27 -17.75
C PHE A 17 8.78 7.87 -16.44
N ARG A 18 9.82 8.58 -15.99
CA ARG A 18 10.38 8.40 -14.65
C ARG A 18 9.44 8.78 -13.50
N TYR A 19 8.38 9.54 -13.79
CA TYR A 19 7.33 9.88 -12.84
C TYR A 19 6.06 9.04 -13.03
N VAL A 20 6.04 8.14 -14.02
CA VAL A 20 4.92 7.24 -14.24
C VAL A 20 5.09 6.01 -13.34
N PRO A 21 4.10 5.64 -12.53
CA PRO A 21 4.11 4.41 -11.74
C PRO A 21 4.38 3.15 -12.56
N ASN A 22 5.06 2.17 -11.98
CA ASN A 22 5.50 0.95 -12.68
C ASN A 22 4.35 0.09 -13.20
N ASP A 23 3.23 0.04 -12.47
CA ASP A 23 2.01 -0.63 -12.90
C ASP A 23 1.43 -0.03 -14.18
N ILE A 24 1.51 1.29 -14.34
CA ILE A 24 1.15 1.97 -15.60
C ILE A 24 2.22 1.75 -16.66
N LEU A 25 3.52 1.83 -16.31
CA LEU A 25 4.61 1.63 -17.27
C LEU A 25 4.55 0.24 -17.91
N ILE A 26 4.18 -0.80 -17.16
CA ILE A 26 3.92 -2.14 -17.68
C ILE A 26 2.91 -2.13 -18.81
N GLU A 27 1.81 -1.37 -18.69
CA GLU A 27 0.81 -1.30 -19.75
C GLU A 27 1.33 -0.59 -21.03
N LEU A 28 2.41 0.21 -20.89
CA LEU A 28 3.00 0.99 -21.97
C LEU A 28 4.16 0.29 -22.68
N ILE A 29 4.80 -0.73 -22.07
CA ILE A 29 6.01 -1.36 -22.65
C ILE A 29 5.74 -2.04 -24.00
N ASP A 30 4.52 -2.53 -24.22
CA ASP A 30 4.13 -3.17 -25.47
C ASP A 30 3.68 -2.18 -26.56
N ILE A 31 3.62 -0.88 -26.25
CA ILE A 31 3.24 0.15 -27.22
C ILE A 31 4.48 0.56 -28.03
N PRO A 32 4.59 0.22 -29.33
CA PRO A 32 5.85 0.35 -30.08
C PRO A 32 6.42 1.76 -30.11
N THR A 33 5.57 2.80 -30.07
CA THR A 33 6.00 4.20 -30.13
C THR A 33 6.66 4.71 -28.86
N VAL A 34 6.45 4.05 -27.72
CA VAL A 34 6.95 4.49 -26.41
C VAL A 34 7.66 3.37 -25.63
N SER A 35 7.71 2.15 -26.19
CA SER A 35 8.27 0.94 -25.58
C SER A 35 9.68 1.14 -25.03
N ASP A 36 10.56 1.80 -25.80
CA ASP A 36 11.94 2.07 -25.39
C ASP A 36 12.01 2.97 -24.14
N GLN A 37 11.19 4.02 -24.08
CA GLN A 37 11.16 4.91 -22.92
C GLN A 37 10.49 4.23 -21.72
N ALA A 38 9.43 3.45 -21.97
CA ALA A 38 8.67 2.77 -20.93
C ALA A 38 9.50 1.67 -20.27
N SER A 39 10.14 0.81 -21.06
CA SER A 39 11.02 -0.26 -20.57
C SER A 39 12.25 0.29 -19.83
N ASN A 40 12.86 1.37 -20.32
CA ASN A 40 13.97 2.02 -19.62
C ASN A 40 13.54 2.56 -18.25
N ALA A 41 12.36 3.19 -18.17
CA ALA A 41 11.83 3.68 -16.89
C ALA A 41 11.46 2.52 -15.95
N LEU A 42 10.71 1.53 -16.45
CA LEU A 42 10.21 0.39 -15.68
C LEU A 42 11.34 -0.43 -15.07
N TYR A 43 12.32 -0.83 -15.89
CA TYR A 43 13.44 -1.65 -15.48
C TYR A 43 14.65 -0.83 -14.99
N THR A 44 14.47 0.45 -14.64
CA THR A 44 15.54 1.22 -13.98
C THR A 44 15.88 0.63 -12.61
N LYS A 45 14.87 0.12 -11.88
CA LYS A 45 15.02 -0.62 -10.62
C LYS A 45 14.47 -2.02 -10.81
N VAL A 46 15.24 -3.04 -10.46
CA VAL A 46 14.82 -4.44 -10.54
C VAL A 46 15.06 -5.15 -9.23
N ASN A 47 14.20 -6.11 -8.93
CA ASN A 47 14.30 -6.99 -7.79
C ASN A 47 14.66 -8.39 -8.29
N ILE A 48 15.79 -8.92 -7.81
CA ILE A 48 16.24 -10.28 -8.06
C ILE A 48 15.78 -11.12 -6.87
N GLY A 49 14.79 -11.97 -7.11
CA GLY A 49 14.14 -12.80 -6.11
C GLY A 49 13.15 -13.75 -6.78
N ALA A 50 12.66 -14.74 -6.04
CA ALA A 50 11.73 -15.72 -6.59
C ALA A 50 10.41 -15.07 -7.02
N ARG A 51 10.00 -15.27 -8.28
CA ARG A 51 8.65 -14.94 -8.76
C ARG A 51 7.62 -15.85 -8.09
N SER A 52 6.48 -15.28 -7.73
CA SER A 52 5.38 -16.01 -7.13
C SER A 52 4.49 -16.70 -8.17
N ARG A 53 4.41 -16.17 -9.41
CA ARG A 53 3.53 -16.67 -10.49
C ARG A 53 4.04 -16.32 -11.90
N VAL A 54 3.69 -17.15 -12.88
CA VAL A 54 3.75 -16.81 -14.31
C VAL A 54 2.63 -15.82 -14.66
N GLN A 55 2.98 -14.76 -15.37
CA GLN A 55 2.07 -13.71 -15.81
C GLN A 55 2.73 -12.91 -16.93
N SER A 56 2.02 -12.68 -18.04
CA SER A 56 2.59 -12.03 -19.24
C SER A 56 3.18 -10.64 -19.02
N THR A 57 2.83 -10.01 -17.90
CA THR A 57 3.41 -8.76 -17.43
C THR A 57 4.36 -9.06 -16.29
N PRO A 58 5.51 -8.36 -16.19
CA PRO A 58 6.46 -8.53 -15.11
C PRO A 58 5.78 -8.51 -13.75
N GLU A 59 6.13 -9.45 -12.88
CA GLU A 59 5.65 -9.43 -11.50
C GLU A 59 6.15 -8.17 -10.81
N LEU A 60 5.24 -7.44 -10.16
CA LEU A 60 5.57 -6.21 -9.46
C LEU A 60 5.44 -6.39 -7.95
N LYS A 61 6.53 -6.15 -7.22
CA LYS A 61 6.60 -6.36 -5.77
C LYS A 61 6.73 -5.05 -4.98
N GLY A 62 6.20 -5.07 -3.76
CA GLY A 62 6.24 -3.95 -2.82
C GLY A 62 5.28 -2.81 -3.18
N THR A 63 5.36 -1.71 -2.42
CA THR A 63 4.56 -0.49 -2.62
C THR A 63 4.93 0.22 -3.91
N ASP A 64 6.23 0.25 -4.25
CA ASP A 64 6.76 0.88 -5.46
C ASP A 64 6.58 0.01 -6.70
N LYS A 65 5.97 -1.17 -6.56
CA LYS A 65 5.66 -2.09 -7.65
C LYS A 65 6.89 -2.35 -8.52
N ILE A 66 7.98 -2.78 -7.91
CA ILE A 66 9.28 -3.00 -8.58
C ILE A 66 9.22 -4.31 -9.37
N PRO A 67 9.65 -4.34 -10.65
CA PRO A 67 9.73 -5.57 -11.43
C PRO A 67 10.63 -6.63 -10.79
N VAL A 68 10.12 -7.85 -10.68
CA VAL A 68 10.81 -9.02 -10.16
C VAL A 68 11.33 -9.89 -11.31
N VAL A 69 12.56 -10.35 -11.17
CA VAL A 69 13.20 -11.34 -12.04
C VAL A 69 13.86 -12.42 -11.17
N ASP A 70 13.90 -13.66 -11.64
CA ASP A 70 14.43 -14.77 -10.83
C ASP A 70 15.96 -14.72 -10.73
N CYS A 71 16.63 -14.26 -11.80
CA CYS A 71 18.10 -14.16 -11.85
C CYS A 71 18.59 -13.05 -12.79
N VAL A 72 19.88 -12.73 -12.76
CA VAL A 72 20.48 -11.70 -13.64
C VAL A 72 20.36 -12.09 -15.12
N ASN A 73 20.39 -13.39 -15.43
CA ASN A 73 20.22 -13.89 -16.81
C ASN A 73 18.87 -13.50 -17.42
N ASP A 74 17.83 -13.34 -16.61
CA ASP A 74 16.52 -12.96 -17.15
C ASP A 74 16.52 -11.51 -17.65
N ILE A 75 17.35 -10.63 -17.08
CA ILE A 75 17.58 -9.28 -17.62
C ILE A 75 18.21 -9.35 -19.01
N ILE A 76 19.14 -10.29 -19.25
CA ILE A 76 19.76 -10.46 -20.58
C ILE A 76 18.70 -10.89 -21.59
N LYS A 77 17.82 -11.83 -21.22
CA LYS A 77 16.72 -12.27 -22.09
C LYS A 77 15.73 -11.13 -22.34
N LEU A 78 15.38 -10.37 -21.29
CA LEU A 78 14.51 -9.19 -21.40
C LEU A 78 15.10 -8.14 -22.33
N GLN A 79 16.42 -7.93 -22.32
CA GLN A 79 17.11 -6.99 -23.22
C GLN A 79 17.01 -7.38 -24.70
N VAL A 80 16.72 -8.64 -25.03
CA VAL A 80 16.43 -9.07 -26.41
C VAL A 80 15.11 -8.46 -26.88
N LYS A 81 14.09 -8.42 -26.01
CA LYS A 81 12.76 -7.86 -26.30
C LYS A 81 12.72 -6.34 -26.12
N TYR A 82 13.39 -5.84 -25.08
CA TYR A 82 13.44 -4.44 -24.69
C TYR A 82 14.90 -3.97 -24.56
N PRO A 83 15.55 -3.53 -25.65
CA PRO A 83 16.97 -3.19 -25.65
C PRO A 83 17.38 -2.07 -24.67
N MET A 84 16.41 -1.26 -24.21
CA MET A 84 16.61 -0.17 -23.26
C MET A 84 16.37 -0.58 -21.79
N ALA A 85 16.03 -1.85 -21.51
CA ALA A 85 15.91 -2.38 -20.15
C ALA A 85 17.30 -2.53 -19.50
N ARG A 86 17.83 -1.42 -18.97
CA ARG A 86 19.15 -1.36 -18.34
C ARG A 86 19.02 -0.91 -16.88
N PRO A 87 19.02 -1.87 -15.94
CA PRO A 87 18.87 -1.53 -14.53
C PRO A 87 20.04 -0.72 -14.00
N LYS A 88 19.71 0.29 -13.20
CA LYS A 88 20.67 1.13 -12.46
C LYS A 88 20.58 0.89 -10.96
N GLN A 89 19.46 0.33 -10.51
CA GLN A 89 19.19 0.02 -9.12
C GLN A 89 18.85 -1.47 -9.03
N TRP A 90 19.60 -2.19 -8.23
CA TRP A 90 19.48 -3.63 -8.07
C TRP A 90 19.11 -3.92 -6.63
N VAL A 91 18.06 -4.71 -6.44
CA VAL A 91 17.67 -5.24 -5.13
C VAL A 91 17.86 -6.74 -5.19
N PHE A 92 18.66 -7.29 -4.29
CA PHE A 92 18.87 -8.73 -4.16
C PHE A 92 18.14 -9.21 -2.91
N GLU A 93 17.10 -10.02 -3.10
CA GLU A 93 16.39 -10.70 -2.03
C GLU A 93 17.05 -12.06 -1.76
N GLU A 94 17.41 -12.33 -0.51
CA GLU A 94 17.83 -13.67 -0.06
C GLU A 94 19.05 -14.26 -0.82
N SER A 95 19.82 -13.40 -1.50
CA SER A 95 20.84 -13.81 -2.46
C SER A 95 22.18 -14.13 -1.81
N ILE A 96 22.37 -15.40 -1.44
CA ILE A 96 23.70 -15.95 -1.06
C ILE A 96 24.67 -15.83 -2.25
N ASP A 97 24.15 -15.91 -3.47
CA ASP A 97 24.94 -15.97 -4.71
C ASP A 97 25.18 -14.59 -5.34
N VAL A 98 24.90 -13.48 -4.63
CA VAL A 98 25.04 -12.09 -5.14
C VAL A 98 26.43 -11.82 -5.73
N PHE A 99 27.47 -12.38 -5.10
CA PHE A 99 28.84 -12.24 -5.57
C PHE A 99 29.10 -13.04 -6.85
N GLU A 100 28.54 -14.24 -6.97
CA GLU A 100 28.67 -15.05 -8.18
C GLU A 100 27.93 -14.39 -9.36
N GLU A 101 26.69 -13.96 -9.13
CA GLU A 101 25.86 -13.26 -10.11
C GLU A 101 26.54 -12.00 -10.66
N ILE A 102 27.04 -11.12 -9.78
CA ILE A 102 27.72 -9.89 -10.21
C ILE A 102 29.03 -10.21 -10.95
N ASN A 103 29.80 -11.20 -10.50
CA ASN A 103 31.07 -11.54 -11.13
C ASN A 103 30.87 -12.17 -12.52
N ASN A 104 29.89 -13.06 -12.67
CA ASN A 104 29.56 -13.71 -13.94
C ASN A 104 28.97 -12.71 -14.95
N HIS A 105 28.38 -11.61 -14.48
CA HIS A 105 27.66 -10.63 -15.30
C HIS A 105 28.20 -9.19 -15.18
N SER A 106 29.49 -9.03 -14.89
CA SER A 106 30.13 -7.73 -14.57
C SER A 106 29.74 -6.56 -15.49
N THR A 107 29.66 -6.76 -16.80
CA THR A 107 29.29 -5.71 -17.77
C THR A 107 27.88 -5.13 -17.58
N LEU A 108 26.95 -5.88 -16.97
CA LEU A 108 25.61 -5.37 -16.65
C LEU A 108 25.61 -4.42 -15.45
N PHE A 109 26.63 -4.52 -14.60
CA PHE A 109 26.76 -3.73 -13.37
C PHE A 109 27.66 -2.51 -13.54
N ASP A 110 28.28 -2.30 -14.70
CA ASP A 110 29.14 -1.13 -14.98
C ASP A 110 28.40 0.22 -14.77
N ASP A 111 27.09 0.26 -15.07
CA ASP A 111 26.21 1.43 -14.90
C ASP A 111 25.41 1.40 -13.57
N ALA A 112 25.64 0.41 -12.71
CA ALA A 112 24.91 0.26 -11.46
C ALA A 112 25.21 1.45 -10.52
N LYS A 113 24.14 2.11 -10.07
CA LYS A 113 24.21 3.24 -9.13
C LYS A 113 23.91 2.80 -7.71
N ASP A 114 22.92 1.93 -7.58
CA ASP A 114 22.46 1.43 -6.30
C ASP A 114 22.41 -0.09 -6.32
N VAL A 115 22.98 -0.72 -5.29
CA VAL A 115 22.93 -2.16 -5.05
C VAL A 115 22.50 -2.35 -3.61
N GLU A 116 21.32 -2.91 -3.44
CA GLU A 116 20.70 -3.25 -2.17
C GLU A 116 20.73 -4.75 -1.95
N ILE A 117 21.12 -5.16 -0.73
CA ILE A 117 21.08 -6.56 -0.31
C ILE A 117 20.16 -6.65 0.91
N GLN A 118 19.16 -7.52 0.80
CA GLN A 118 18.17 -7.75 1.85
C GLN A 118 18.41 -9.10 2.52
N PHE A 119 18.53 -9.07 3.85
CA PHE A 119 18.69 -10.25 4.69
C PHE A 119 17.31 -10.59 5.30
N SER A 120 16.81 -11.81 5.08
CA SER A 120 15.45 -12.18 5.53
C SER A 120 15.33 -12.21 7.06
N GLU A 121 14.25 -11.64 7.61
CA GLU A 121 13.93 -11.71 9.05
C GLU A 121 13.74 -13.16 9.54
N THR A 122 13.28 -14.06 8.66
CA THR A 122 13.11 -15.48 8.97
C THR A 122 14.44 -16.25 8.98
N TRP A 123 15.46 -15.72 8.31
CA TRP A 123 16.81 -16.28 8.20
C TRP A 123 17.80 -15.47 9.03
N ASN A 124 17.35 -15.08 10.22
CA ASN A 124 18.11 -14.40 11.27
C ASN A 124 19.25 -15.25 11.87
N ASP A 125 19.85 -16.13 11.06
CA ASP A 125 21.07 -16.87 11.37
C ASP A 125 22.29 -15.96 11.09
N PRO A 126 23.06 -15.58 12.13
CA PRO A 126 24.28 -14.77 11.98
C PRO A 126 25.28 -15.34 10.97
N GLN A 127 25.16 -16.63 10.60
CA GLN A 127 25.96 -17.27 9.57
C GLN A 127 25.87 -16.57 8.20
N PHE A 128 24.72 -16.01 7.81
CA PHE A 128 24.60 -15.35 6.50
C PHE A 128 25.30 -14.00 6.46
N SER A 129 25.10 -13.15 7.46
CA SER A 129 25.83 -11.87 7.56
C SER A 129 27.34 -12.11 7.68
N SER A 130 27.74 -13.17 8.39
CA SER A 130 29.15 -13.58 8.50
C SER A 130 29.72 -14.04 7.16
N LYS A 131 29.02 -14.94 6.46
CA LYS A 131 29.39 -15.44 5.13
C LYS A 131 29.49 -14.32 4.12
N PHE A 132 28.52 -13.40 4.12
CA PHE A 132 28.56 -12.18 3.33
C PHE A 132 29.84 -11.36 3.60
N CYS A 133 30.23 -11.19 4.86
CA CYS A 133 31.47 -10.46 5.20
C CYS A 133 32.72 -11.20 4.69
N GLU A 134 32.76 -12.53 4.72
CA GLU A 134 33.85 -13.32 4.16
C GLU A 134 33.95 -13.13 2.65
N ASP A 135 32.82 -13.27 1.95
CA ASP A 135 32.75 -13.17 0.50
C ASP A 135 33.03 -11.75 0.01
N TYR A 136 32.54 -10.72 0.72
CA TYR A 136 32.87 -9.33 0.46
C TYR A 136 34.35 -9.03 0.62
N ASN A 137 35.00 -9.64 1.62
CA ASN A 137 36.44 -9.46 1.82
C ASN A 137 37.28 -10.15 0.75
N ALA A 138 36.79 -11.27 0.20
CA ALA A 138 37.42 -11.96 -0.91
C ALA A 138 37.24 -11.19 -2.23
N ASN A 139 36.01 -10.74 -2.51
CA ASN A 139 35.61 -10.07 -3.75
C ASN A 139 34.74 -8.83 -3.46
N PRO A 140 35.36 -7.66 -3.17
CA PRO A 140 34.60 -6.46 -2.86
C PRO A 140 33.79 -5.97 -4.07
N ILE A 141 32.50 -5.75 -3.86
CA ILE A 141 31.56 -5.21 -4.85
C ILE A 141 30.99 -3.86 -4.37
N LEU A 142 30.34 -3.12 -5.29
CA LEU A 142 29.60 -1.92 -4.93
C LEU A 142 28.34 -2.32 -4.15
N ILE A 143 28.17 -1.76 -2.96
CA ILE A 143 26.98 -1.94 -2.11
C ILE A 143 26.61 -0.58 -1.54
N THR A 144 25.37 -0.17 -1.78
CA THR A 144 24.86 1.14 -1.34
C THR A 144 23.78 1.03 -0.28
N SER A 145 23.09 -0.11 -0.18
CA SER A 145 22.05 -0.36 0.81
C SER A 145 22.18 -1.76 1.42
N LEU A 146 22.05 -1.83 2.75
CA LEU A 146 21.96 -3.09 3.50
C LEU A 146 20.68 -3.05 4.32
N VAL A 147 19.84 -4.07 4.17
CA VAL A 147 18.55 -4.17 4.87
C VAL A 147 18.56 -5.39 5.80
N ASP A 148 18.27 -5.17 7.07
CA ASP A 148 18.24 -6.19 8.13
C ASP A 148 19.59 -6.88 8.35
N PHE A 149 20.68 -6.11 8.26
CA PHE A 149 22.05 -6.60 8.43
C PHE A 149 22.49 -6.60 9.91
N ASP A 150 23.10 -7.70 10.36
CA ASP A 150 23.62 -7.82 11.74
C ASP A 150 24.98 -7.10 11.87
N LEU A 151 25.00 -5.99 12.61
CA LEU A 151 26.22 -5.22 12.83
C LEU A 151 27.24 -5.93 13.74
N ASN A 152 26.86 -7.00 14.45
CA ASN A 152 27.76 -7.71 15.36
C ASN A 152 28.85 -8.52 14.64
N VAL A 153 28.59 -8.98 13.42
CA VAL A 153 29.57 -9.74 12.62
C VAL A 153 30.63 -8.83 11.98
N LEU A 154 30.40 -7.51 11.99
CA LEU A 154 31.21 -6.55 11.27
C LEU A 154 32.44 -6.14 12.09
N ASN A 155 33.63 -6.37 11.54
CA ASN A 155 34.86 -5.77 12.04
C ASN A 155 35.10 -4.40 11.39
N LYS A 156 35.90 -3.55 12.06
CA LYS A 156 36.18 -2.18 11.62
C LYS A 156 36.70 -2.08 10.18
N ILE A 157 37.58 -2.99 9.75
CA ILE A 157 38.19 -2.95 8.40
C ILE A 157 37.12 -3.22 7.34
N THR A 158 36.31 -4.27 7.53
CA THR A 158 35.21 -4.59 6.62
C THR A 158 34.17 -3.46 6.61
N GLY A 159 33.81 -2.93 7.78
CA GLY A 159 32.83 -1.87 7.92
C GLY A 159 33.24 -0.57 7.24
N GLU A 160 34.48 -0.11 7.43
CA GLU A 160 35.00 1.07 6.74
C GLU A 160 35.10 0.88 5.22
N ARG A 161 35.32 -0.35 4.73
CA ARG A 161 35.32 -0.65 3.29
C ARG A 161 33.92 -0.53 2.69
N ILE A 162 32.93 -1.18 3.30
CA ILE A 162 31.52 -1.08 2.91
C ILE A 162 31.04 0.37 3.00
N GLY A 163 31.41 1.06 4.09
CA GLY A 163 31.05 2.45 4.40
C GLY A 163 31.59 3.52 3.45
N ARG A 164 32.45 3.15 2.47
CA ARG A 164 32.85 4.05 1.37
C ARG A 164 31.73 4.28 0.37
N TYR A 165 30.76 3.38 0.30
CA TYR A 165 29.68 3.42 -0.68
C TYR A 165 28.29 3.29 -0.05
N LEU A 166 28.19 2.72 1.15
CA LEU A 166 26.92 2.56 1.86
C LEU A 166 26.26 3.92 2.15
N THR A 167 25.06 4.13 1.59
CA THR A 167 24.23 5.32 1.78
C THR A 167 22.97 5.03 2.58
N SER A 168 22.56 3.77 2.68
CA SER A 168 21.36 3.31 3.40
C SER A 168 21.66 2.08 4.26
N LEU A 169 21.13 2.05 5.48
CA LEU A 169 21.27 0.92 6.41
C LEU A 169 19.99 0.74 7.23
N ARG A 170 19.43 -0.47 7.23
CA ARG A 170 18.52 -0.95 8.27
C ARG A 170 19.25 -2.04 9.06
N ALA A 171 19.50 -1.79 10.34
CA ALA A 171 20.26 -2.72 11.17
C ALA A 171 19.33 -3.75 11.82
N ALA A 172 19.67 -5.03 11.72
CA ALA A 172 19.00 -6.07 12.48
C ALA A 172 19.53 -6.11 13.90
N LYS A 173 18.63 -6.18 14.90
CA LYS A 173 18.96 -6.36 16.32
C LYS A 173 20.00 -5.33 16.83
N PHE A 174 19.76 -4.05 16.56
CA PHE A 174 20.68 -2.97 16.86
C PHE A 174 20.98 -2.92 18.37
N ASN A 175 22.24 -3.15 18.75
CA ASN A 175 22.67 -3.11 20.14
C ASN A 175 23.01 -1.66 20.53
N ILE A 176 22.09 -1.02 21.23
CA ILE A 176 22.17 0.39 21.66
C ILE A 176 23.40 0.73 22.49
N ASN A 177 24.10 -0.26 23.05
CA ASN A 177 25.33 -0.03 23.83
C ASN A 177 26.61 -0.06 22.99
N ASN A 178 26.59 -0.72 21.82
CA ASN A 178 27.80 -1.04 21.07
C ASN A 178 27.77 -0.59 19.61
N ASP A 179 26.59 -0.45 19.01
CA ASP A 179 26.46 -0.26 17.57
C ASP A 179 26.49 1.20 17.12
N PHE A 180 26.20 2.17 18.01
CA PHE A 180 26.33 3.59 17.69
C PHE A 180 27.74 3.95 17.20
N ASP A 181 28.78 3.44 17.86
CA ASP A 181 30.17 3.65 17.45
C ASP A 181 30.46 3.09 16.05
N LYS A 182 29.81 1.99 15.67
CA LYS A 182 29.98 1.38 14.35
C LYS A 182 29.37 2.21 13.23
N LEU A 183 28.36 3.04 13.53
CA LEU A 183 27.78 3.94 12.54
C LEU A 183 28.80 4.94 11.98
N SER A 184 29.84 5.26 12.77
CA SER A 184 30.95 6.11 12.32
C SER A 184 31.76 5.49 11.16
N TRP A 185 31.70 4.17 10.97
CA TRP A 185 32.38 3.48 9.88
C TRP A 185 31.73 3.78 8.51
N PHE A 186 30.47 4.23 8.50
CA PHE A 186 29.69 4.48 7.30
C PHE A 186 29.67 5.97 6.91
N SER A 187 30.81 6.44 6.39
CA SER A 187 31.04 7.86 6.09
C SER A 187 30.03 8.51 5.12
N LYS A 188 29.39 7.72 4.24
CA LYS A 188 28.39 8.20 3.26
C LYS A 188 26.94 7.90 3.65
N LEU A 189 26.69 7.40 4.86
CA LEU A 189 25.36 7.03 5.30
C LEU A 189 24.44 8.25 5.36
N THR A 190 23.34 8.22 4.61
CA THR A 190 22.34 9.30 4.54
C THR A 190 20.94 8.87 4.93
N SER A 191 20.70 7.56 5.03
CA SER A 191 19.44 6.92 5.40
C SER A 191 19.71 5.85 6.44
N LEU A 192 19.02 5.90 7.58
CA LEU A 192 19.22 4.95 8.68
C LEU A 192 17.86 4.53 9.26
N THR A 193 17.68 3.24 9.47
CA THR A 193 16.55 2.66 10.20
C THR A 193 17.07 1.86 11.39
N ILE A 194 16.58 2.19 12.58
CA ILE A 194 16.81 1.46 13.82
C ILE A 194 15.44 1.10 14.39
N ASP A 195 15.06 -0.17 14.29
CA ASP A 195 13.77 -0.65 14.84
C ASP A 195 13.89 -1.02 16.33
N THR A 196 15.11 -1.13 16.88
CA THR A 196 15.32 -1.33 18.32
C THR A 196 15.05 -0.05 19.09
N GLU A 197 14.28 -0.16 20.16
CA GLU A 197 13.90 0.93 21.06
C GLU A 197 15.12 1.48 21.82
N PHE A 198 15.21 2.81 21.93
CA PHE A 198 16.25 3.47 22.73
C PHE A 198 15.80 4.84 23.25
N SER A 199 16.53 5.35 24.24
CA SER A 199 16.20 6.63 24.88
C SER A 199 16.43 7.82 23.94
N PRO A 200 15.50 8.81 23.87
CA PRO A 200 15.73 10.04 23.14
C PRO A 200 16.98 10.81 23.58
N THR A 201 17.48 10.59 24.80
CA THR A 201 18.73 11.18 25.28
C THR A 201 19.96 10.71 24.51
N GLN A 202 19.85 9.63 23.74
CA GLN A 202 20.95 9.05 22.94
C GLN A 202 20.96 9.53 21.48
N LEU A 203 19.98 10.35 21.07
CA LEU A 203 19.89 10.88 19.69
C LEU A 203 21.16 11.60 19.23
N TYR A 204 21.93 12.16 20.16
CA TYR A 204 23.17 12.86 19.84
C TYR A 204 24.24 11.98 19.17
N GLN A 205 24.15 10.66 19.35
CA GLN A 205 25.07 9.66 18.80
C GLN A 205 24.79 9.34 17.32
N LEU A 206 23.65 9.80 16.79
CA LEU A 206 23.30 9.56 15.39
C LEU A 206 24.25 10.32 14.43
N PRO A 207 24.59 9.73 13.28
CA PRO A 207 25.39 10.41 12.27
C PRO A 207 24.73 11.72 11.79
N ARG A 208 25.48 12.83 11.80
CA ARG A 208 24.91 14.16 11.53
C ARG A 208 24.68 14.47 10.05
N GLN A 209 25.20 13.63 9.16
CA GLN A 209 24.99 13.69 7.71
C GLN A 209 23.66 13.06 7.24
N LEU A 210 22.87 12.47 8.14
CA LEU A 210 21.61 11.82 7.80
C LEU A 210 20.60 12.80 7.21
N THR A 211 19.87 12.31 6.21
CA THR A 211 18.78 13.00 5.51
C THR A 211 17.45 12.28 5.65
N ARG A 212 17.47 10.97 5.93
CA ARG A 212 16.31 10.15 6.25
C ARG A 212 16.59 9.32 7.49
N LEU A 213 15.64 9.24 8.41
CA LEU A 213 15.79 8.51 9.66
C LEU A 213 14.46 7.86 10.05
N LYS A 214 14.50 6.58 10.39
CA LYS A 214 13.45 5.87 11.12
C LYS A 214 14.01 5.34 12.44
N VAL A 215 13.36 5.66 13.56
CA VAL A 215 13.77 5.23 14.90
C VAL A 215 12.58 4.82 15.74
N SER A 216 12.80 3.88 16.65
CA SER A 216 11.90 3.59 17.76
C SER A 216 12.44 4.18 19.06
N LEU A 217 11.64 5.02 19.73
CA LEU A 217 12.02 5.75 20.93
C LEU A 217 11.22 5.28 22.15
N GLU A 218 11.93 5.11 23.27
CA GLU A 218 11.36 4.73 24.56
C GLU A 218 11.83 5.72 25.64
N PHE A 219 10.89 6.33 26.37
CA PHE A 219 11.22 7.26 27.44
C PHE A 219 11.42 6.53 28.77
N HIS A 220 12.67 6.34 29.18
CA HIS A 220 12.97 5.70 30.46
C HIS A 220 12.66 6.62 31.65
N LYS A 221 12.50 6.05 32.85
CA LYS A 221 12.16 6.79 34.09
C LYS A 221 13.15 7.91 34.43
N ASP A 222 14.42 7.72 34.08
CA ASP A 222 15.49 8.67 34.38
C ASP A 222 15.66 9.74 33.29
N ASP A 223 14.90 9.66 32.19
CA ASP A 223 14.95 10.63 31.11
C ASP A 223 14.13 11.87 31.48
N TYR A 224 14.73 13.05 31.27
CA TYR A 224 14.07 14.36 31.37
C TYR A 224 13.30 14.58 32.69
N ILE A 225 13.90 14.21 33.83
CA ILE A 225 13.25 14.25 35.15
C ILE A 225 12.73 15.65 35.50
N GLU A 226 13.47 16.72 35.18
CA GLU A 226 13.05 18.09 35.48
C GLU A 226 11.86 18.51 34.61
N GLU A 227 11.90 18.18 33.33
CA GLU A 227 10.86 18.49 32.35
C GLU A 227 9.59 17.66 32.59
N ARG A 228 9.70 16.44 33.13
CA ARG A 228 8.55 15.63 33.58
C ARG A 228 7.81 16.27 34.76
N ILE A 229 8.50 17.05 35.60
CA ILE A 229 7.89 17.74 36.75
C ILE A 229 7.26 19.05 36.31
N ASN A 230 7.87 19.75 35.35
CA ASN A 230 7.39 21.01 34.83
C ASN A 230 6.80 20.84 33.43
N ASN A 231 5.47 20.63 33.37
CA ASN A 231 4.68 20.43 32.15
C ASN A 231 4.77 21.55 31.10
N ASP A 232 5.40 22.70 31.40
CA ASP A 232 5.65 23.77 30.42
C ASP A 232 7.05 23.70 29.79
N SER A 233 7.90 22.78 30.24
CA SER A 233 9.26 22.64 29.71
C SER A 233 9.23 21.97 28.36
N LEU A 234 10.04 22.49 27.44
CA LEU A 234 10.16 22.01 26.08
C LEU A 234 11.43 21.15 25.95
N ILE A 235 11.28 19.93 25.45
CA ILE A 235 12.38 18.99 25.22
C ILE A 235 12.80 19.07 23.74
N GLU A 236 13.94 19.70 23.48
CA GLU A 236 14.55 19.70 22.15
C GLU A 236 15.17 18.32 21.86
N LEU A 237 14.61 17.59 20.90
CA LEU A 237 15.13 16.28 20.50
C LEU A 237 16.33 16.46 19.55
N ASP A 238 17.54 16.03 19.96
CA ASP A 238 18.80 16.29 19.24
C ASP A 238 18.99 15.45 17.94
N PHE A 239 18.03 15.56 17.03
CA PHE A 239 18.08 14.96 15.71
C PHE A 239 19.07 15.68 14.78
N PRO A 240 19.63 14.99 13.76
CA PRO A 240 20.45 15.63 12.74
C PRO A 240 19.72 16.76 11.97
N LYS A 241 20.29 17.97 11.96
CA LYS A 241 19.68 19.15 11.30
C LYS A 241 19.46 19.02 9.79
N GLY A 242 20.13 18.07 9.15
CA GLY A 242 20.03 17.78 7.70
C GLY A 242 18.85 16.89 7.31
N LEU A 243 18.05 16.42 8.28
CA LEU A 243 16.91 15.55 8.00
C LEU A 243 15.87 16.20 7.10
N ARG A 244 15.36 15.40 6.17
CA ARG A 244 14.27 15.71 5.22
C ARG A 244 13.07 14.80 5.43
N GLU A 245 13.32 13.58 5.88
CA GLU A 245 12.28 12.62 6.26
C GLU A 245 12.62 12.03 7.63
N LEU A 246 11.63 12.01 8.52
CA LEU A 246 11.74 11.48 9.86
C LEU A 246 10.52 10.61 10.16
N ASP A 247 10.76 9.40 10.62
CA ASP A 247 9.75 8.47 11.11
C ASP A 247 10.11 8.11 12.56
N VAL A 248 9.21 8.44 13.49
CA VAL A 248 9.40 8.21 14.92
C VAL A 248 8.29 7.31 15.42
N GLU A 249 8.68 6.15 15.90
CA GLU A 249 7.81 5.20 16.58
C GLU A 249 8.05 5.32 18.09
N PHE A 250 7.00 5.41 18.90
CA PHE A 250 7.10 5.44 20.35
C PHE A 250 6.66 4.11 20.96
N ALA A 251 7.49 3.56 21.85
CA ALA A 251 7.25 2.31 22.57
C ALA A 251 6.28 2.48 23.77
N GLU A 252 5.72 1.35 24.22
CA GLU A 252 4.68 1.26 25.26
C GLU A 252 5.19 1.63 26.67
N GLU A 253 6.37 1.13 27.03
CA GLU A 253 6.79 1.12 28.43
C GLU A 253 7.16 2.54 28.91
N HIS A 254 6.33 3.06 29.82
CA HIS A 254 6.58 4.21 30.72
C HIS A 254 6.02 5.59 30.35
N LEU A 255 5.25 5.73 29.28
CA LEU A 255 4.51 6.96 29.05
C LEU A 255 3.18 7.05 29.86
N ASN A 256 2.81 5.99 30.59
CA ASN A 256 1.56 5.81 31.38
C ASN A 256 1.28 6.84 32.51
N SER A 257 1.97 7.98 32.57
CA SER A 257 1.66 9.09 33.49
C SER A 257 2.34 10.43 33.18
N SER A 258 3.04 10.57 32.04
CA SER A 258 3.88 11.76 31.76
C SER A 258 3.44 12.45 30.46
N PHE A 259 3.26 13.77 30.53
CA PHE A 259 3.02 14.63 29.38
C PHE A 259 4.36 15.26 28.96
N PHE A 260 4.69 15.20 27.68
CA PHE A 260 5.94 15.76 27.15
C PHE A 260 5.68 16.81 26.08
N ASN A 261 6.29 17.98 26.20
CA ASN A 261 6.38 18.91 25.09
C ASN A 261 7.67 18.64 24.33
N LEU A 262 7.56 18.21 23.08
CA LEU A 262 8.67 17.83 22.23
C LEU A 262 8.89 18.89 21.16
N ASP A 263 10.15 19.28 20.97
CA ASP A 263 10.55 20.27 19.97
C ASP A 263 11.50 19.69 18.94
N ILE A 264 11.07 19.80 17.69
CA ILE A 264 11.86 19.50 16.49
C ILE A 264 11.82 20.66 15.48
N SER A 265 11.42 21.86 15.90
CA SER A 265 11.32 23.07 15.09
C SER A 265 12.66 23.50 14.47
N HIS A 266 13.78 23.10 15.09
CA HIS A 266 15.13 23.30 14.57
C HIS A 266 15.41 22.54 13.25
N LEU A 267 14.61 21.52 12.91
CA LEU A 267 14.75 20.71 11.68
C LEU A 267 14.19 21.42 10.45
N THR A 268 14.77 22.56 10.09
CA THR A 268 14.28 23.46 9.01
C THR A 268 14.27 22.87 7.59
N GLN A 269 14.86 21.69 7.37
CA GLN A 269 14.85 20.98 6.08
C GLN A 269 13.85 19.83 6.06
N LEU A 270 13.19 19.54 7.19
CA LEU A 270 12.27 18.43 7.31
C LEU A 270 11.02 18.69 6.47
N LYS A 271 10.73 17.77 5.56
CA LYS A 271 9.57 17.80 4.68
C LYS A 271 8.52 16.78 5.12
N LYS A 272 8.96 15.59 5.51
CA LYS A 272 8.11 14.46 5.84
C LYS A 272 8.29 14.03 7.31
N LEU A 273 7.19 13.95 8.06
CA LEU A 273 7.18 13.45 9.43
C LEU A 273 6.08 12.40 9.65
N THR A 274 6.45 11.21 10.10
CA THR A 274 5.54 10.21 10.68
C THR A 274 5.79 10.15 12.18
N ILE A 275 4.71 10.10 12.96
CA ILE A 275 4.73 9.79 14.38
C ILE A 275 3.75 8.66 14.66
N SER A 276 4.24 7.50 15.11
CA SER A 276 3.42 6.35 15.48
C SER A 276 3.65 5.95 16.94
N THR A 277 2.72 5.18 17.49
CA THR A 277 2.84 4.60 18.84
C THR A 277 2.37 3.15 18.78
N ILE A 278 3.12 2.23 19.38
CA ILE A 278 2.69 0.84 19.55
C ILE A 278 2.07 0.73 20.95
N LEU A 279 0.76 0.48 21.04
CA LEU A 279 0.11 0.17 22.31
C LEU A 279 -0.72 -1.11 22.21
N PRO A 280 -0.61 -2.05 23.16
CA PRO A 280 -1.62 -3.06 23.38
C PRO A 280 -2.93 -2.41 23.84
N SER A 281 -4.06 -2.98 23.42
CA SER A 281 -5.40 -2.50 23.76
C SER A 281 -5.57 -2.29 25.29
N GLY A 282 -5.93 -1.06 25.70
CA GLY A 282 -6.38 -0.78 27.08
C GLY A 282 -5.33 -0.15 28.01
N THR A 283 -4.30 0.51 27.48
CA THR A 283 -3.31 1.24 28.28
C THR A 283 -3.69 2.73 28.39
N ASN A 284 -3.48 3.33 29.56
CA ASN A 284 -3.90 4.71 29.82
C ASN A 284 -2.90 5.71 29.20
N ASN A 285 -3.26 6.23 28.03
CA ASN A 285 -3.05 7.59 27.53
C ASN A 285 -1.73 8.28 27.90
N SER A 286 -0.80 8.19 26.96
CA SER A 286 0.41 8.98 26.87
C SER A 286 0.16 10.14 25.92
N TYR A 287 0.52 11.37 26.30
CA TYR A 287 0.26 12.54 25.47
C TYR A 287 1.55 13.32 25.25
N CYS A 288 2.05 13.36 24.02
CA CYS A 288 3.13 14.27 23.65
C CYS A 288 2.57 15.42 22.83
N SER A 289 2.95 16.65 23.18
CA SER A 289 2.60 17.83 22.41
C SER A 289 3.80 18.34 21.64
N TRP A 290 3.61 18.66 20.36
CA TRP A 290 4.72 18.89 19.44
C TRP A 290 4.85 20.35 19.01
N GLU A 291 6.10 20.79 18.91
CA GLU A 291 6.52 21.97 18.15
C GLU A 291 7.26 21.52 16.87
N LEU A 292 6.62 21.76 15.72
CA LEU A 292 7.04 21.27 14.42
C LEU A 292 7.69 22.37 13.55
N PRO A 293 8.58 22.00 12.62
CA PRO A 293 9.19 22.98 11.72
C PRO A 293 8.23 23.41 10.59
N LYS A 294 8.28 24.69 10.24
CA LYS A 294 7.46 25.31 9.17
C LYS A 294 7.64 24.70 7.79
N SER A 295 8.74 23.97 7.57
CA SER A 295 9.10 23.38 6.30
C SER A 295 8.29 22.13 5.94
N LEU A 296 7.53 21.55 6.88
CA LEU A 296 6.78 20.31 6.67
C LEU A 296 5.75 20.44 5.54
N ASN A 297 5.75 19.45 4.64
CA ASN A 297 4.76 19.31 3.59
C ASN A 297 3.88 18.05 3.77
N TRP A 298 4.33 17.08 4.58
CA TRP A 298 3.65 15.81 4.83
C TRP A 298 3.76 15.45 6.31
N LEU A 299 2.62 15.23 6.95
CA LEU A 299 2.51 14.88 8.36
C LEU A 299 1.54 13.71 8.56
N SER A 300 1.96 12.69 9.30
CA SER A 300 1.11 11.60 9.78
C SER A 300 1.32 11.39 11.27
N TYR A 301 0.26 11.42 12.08
CA TYR A 301 0.35 11.12 13.52
C TYR A 301 -0.89 10.40 14.06
N ILE A 302 -0.75 9.76 15.23
CA ILE A 302 -1.84 9.12 15.99
C ILE A 302 -2.29 10.02 17.16
N THR A 303 -3.56 9.96 17.59
CA THR A 303 -4.20 10.89 18.56
C THR A 303 -3.58 11.00 19.95
N TYR A 304 -2.57 10.21 20.30
CA TYR A 304 -1.71 10.43 21.48
C TYR A 304 -0.78 11.62 21.33
N HIS A 305 -0.71 12.20 20.13
CA HIS A 305 0.10 13.36 19.83
C HIS A 305 -0.77 14.56 19.52
N SER A 306 -0.50 15.68 20.17
CA SER A 306 -1.15 16.98 19.96
C SER A 306 -0.16 17.98 19.38
N MET A 307 -0.68 19.13 18.91
CA MET A 307 0.14 20.23 18.39
C MET A 307 0.06 21.41 19.34
N ASN A 308 1.21 22.02 19.68
CA ASN A 308 1.27 23.17 20.59
C ASN A 308 0.51 24.40 20.06
N THR A 309 0.38 24.51 18.73
CA THR A 309 -0.36 25.58 18.05
C THR A 309 -1.08 25.02 16.82
N PRO A 310 -2.11 25.72 16.30
CA PRO A 310 -2.81 25.30 15.08
C PRO A 310 -1.88 25.04 13.91
N LEU A 311 -2.08 23.94 13.17
CA LEU A 311 -1.23 23.53 12.05
C LEU A 311 -1.12 24.61 10.95
N LYS A 312 -2.16 25.41 10.75
CA LYS A 312 -2.16 26.56 9.82
C LYS A 312 -1.11 27.63 10.16
N ILE A 313 -0.69 27.70 11.41
CA ILE A 313 0.35 28.62 11.90
C ILE A 313 1.70 27.90 11.89
N MET A 314 1.74 26.68 12.42
CA MET A 314 2.96 25.92 12.63
C MET A 314 3.55 25.37 11.32
N CYS A 315 2.71 24.83 10.45
CA CYS A 315 3.07 24.14 9.20
C CYS A 315 2.29 24.73 8.00
N PRO A 316 2.55 25.99 7.60
CA PRO A 316 1.78 26.66 6.55
C PRO A 316 2.00 26.10 5.14
N GLU A 317 3.02 25.25 4.92
CA GLU A 317 3.29 24.57 3.64
C GLU A 317 2.71 23.15 3.57
N LEU A 318 1.95 22.72 4.59
CA LEU A 318 1.45 21.34 4.67
C LEU A 318 0.47 21.04 3.53
N ALA A 319 0.75 19.99 2.77
CA ALA A 319 -0.05 19.54 1.64
C ALA A 319 -0.78 18.22 1.92
N PHE A 320 -0.22 17.39 2.81
CA PHE A 320 -0.80 16.11 3.23
C PHE A 320 -0.86 16.02 4.76
N LEU A 321 -2.02 15.63 5.28
CA LEU A 321 -2.22 15.37 6.69
C LEU A 321 -2.95 14.04 6.89
N ARG A 322 -2.38 13.16 7.72
CA ARG A 322 -3.04 11.97 8.23
C ARG A 322 -3.08 11.98 9.76
N VAL A 323 -4.28 11.91 10.33
CA VAL A 323 -4.48 11.82 11.77
C VAL A 323 -5.27 10.56 12.09
N VAL A 324 -4.62 9.64 12.80
CA VAL A 324 -5.18 8.32 13.13
C VAL A 324 -5.77 8.37 14.52
N LYS A 325 -7.06 8.03 14.64
CA LYS A 325 -7.68 7.80 15.95
C LYS A 325 -7.17 6.47 16.52
N ALA A 326 -6.63 6.50 17.73
CA ALA A 326 -6.26 5.28 18.44
C ALA A 326 -7.52 4.51 18.92
N GLU A 327 -7.47 3.18 18.94
CA GLU A 327 -8.64 2.33 19.19
C GLU A 327 -9.24 2.51 20.59
N ASP A 328 -8.41 2.73 21.61
CA ASP A 328 -8.86 2.98 22.99
C ASP A 328 -9.13 4.46 23.28
N SER A 329 -8.75 5.35 22.35
CA SER A 329 -8.96 6.77 22.53
C SER A 329 -10.43 7.08 22.41
N LYS A 330 -11.02 7.44 23.54
CA LYS A 330 -12.41 7.89 23.57
C LYS A 330 -12.59 9.18 22.78
N ARG A 331 -11.57 10.01 22.53
CA ARG A 331 -11.78 11.34 21.93
C ARG A 331 -10.68 11.68 20.92
N MET A 332 -11.08 12.23 19.79
CA MET A 332 -10.21 12.90 18.83
C MET A 332 -10.59 14.38 18.80
N GLU A 333 -9.58 15.26 18.74
CA GLU A 333 -9.81 16.70 18.65
C GLU A 333 -10.38 17.09 17.29
N TYR A 334 -11.21 18.13 17.27
CA TYR A 334 -11.74 18.70 16.04
C TYR A 334 -10.64 19.51 15.34
N ILE A 335 -10.08 18.97 14.25
CA ILE A 335 -8.89 19.52 13.59
C ILE A 335 -9.19 20.46 12.43
N VAL A 336 -10.44 20.51 11.94
CA VAL A 336 -10.79 21.24 10.70
C VAL A 336 -10.42 22.72 10.77
N ASN A 337 -10.55 23.35 11.94
CA ASN A 337 -10.20 24.77 12.12
C ASN A 337 -8.70 25.05 12.18
N ASP A 338 -7.89 24.02 12.35
CA ASP A 338 -6.44 24.11 12.46
C ASP A 338 -5.72 23.85 11.14
N LEU A 339 -6.46 23.45 10.10
CA LEU A 339 -5.88 23.08 8.80
C LEU A 339 -5.34 24.29 8.03
N PRO A 340 -4.16 24.17 7.39
CA PRO A 340 -3.64 25.20 6.48
C PRO A 340 -4.38 25.22 5.14
N GLU A 341 -4.44 26.40 4.51
CA GLU A 341 -5.04 26.63 3.17
C GLU A 341 -4.28 25.95 2.03
N THR A 342 -3.11 25.36 2.28
CA THR A 342 -2.33 24.61 1.30
C THR A 342 -2.68 23.12 1.26
N LEU A 343 -3.52 22.65 2.19
CA LEU A 343 -3.78 21.23 2.38
C LEU A 343 -4.57 20.65 1.20
N GLN A 344 -4.02 19.62 0.55
CA GLN A 344 -4.62 18.96 -0.62
C GLN A 344 -5.24 17.62 -0.28
N GLU A 345 -4.72 16.95 0.76
CA GLU A 345 -5.14 15.62 1.17
C GLU A 345 -5.26 15.52 2.69
N LEU A 346 -6.42 15.04 3.16
CA LEU A 346 -6.73 14.84 4.56
C LEU A 346 -7.24 13.42 4.80
N HIS A 347 -6.59 12.72 5.73
CA HIS A 347 -7.03 11.42 6.24
C HIS A 347 -7.30 11.57 7.73
N THR A 348 -8.53 11.34 8.16
CA THR A 348 -8.93 11.54 9.56
C THR A 348 -10.12 10.67 9.90
N SER A 349 -10.41 10.54 11.20
CA SER A 349 -11.68 9.95 11.61
C SER A 349 -12.84 10.95 11.52
N ALA A 350 -14.08 10.47 11.53
CA ALA A 350 -15.29 11.30 11.53
C ALA A 350 -15.34 12.25 12.74
N GLU A 351 -14.81 11.84 13.89
CA GLU A 351 -14.69 12.66 15.10
C GLU A 351 -13.74 13.85 14.92
N GLY A 352 -12.69 13.71 14.10
CA GLY A 352 -11.81 14.82 13.73
C GLY A 352 -12.50 15.92 12.90
N ILE A 353 -13.67 15.61 12.32
CA ILE A 353 -14.44 16.50 11.43
C ILE A 353 -15.71 17.04 12.11
N VAL A 354 -16.28 16.32 13.07
CA VAL A 354 -17.53 16.73 13.72
C VAL A 354 -17.23 17.33 15.09
N TYR A 355 -17.42 18.65 15.22
CA TYR A 355 -17.30 19.31 16.51
C TYR A 355 -18.35 18.77 17.49
N SER A 356 -17.88 18.13 18.56
CA SER A 356 -18.71 17.71 19.69
C SER A 356 -18.25 18.47 20.94
N PRO A 357 -19.05 19.38 21.52
CA PRO A 357 -18.67 20.07 22.74
C PRO A 357 -18.49 19.05 23.87
N PRO A 358 -17.55 19.28 24.81
CA PRO A 358 -17.36 18.39 25.93
C PRO A 358 -18.67 18.26 26.71
N SER A 359 -19.19 17.03 26.81
CA SER A 359 -20.18 16.68 27.82
C SER A 359 -19.55 16.96 29.18
N TYR A 360 -19.92 18.08 29.80
CA TYR A 360 -19.83 18.21 31.24
C TYR A 360 -20.76 17.13 31.79
N GLY A 361 -20.19 16.03 32.26
CA GLY A 361 -20.95 14.97 32.91
C GLY A 361 -21.73 15.57 34.07
N ASP A 362 -22.98 15.16 34.22
CA ASP A 362 -23.77 15.40 35.42
C ASP A 362 -22.92 15.07 36.65
N PRO A 363 -22.90 15.91 37.71
CA PRO A 363 -22.21 15.57 38.93
C PRO A 363 -22.77 14.24 39.44
N PRO A 364 -21.92 13.30 39.88
CA PRO A 364 -22.39 11.99 40.33
C PRO A 364 -23.45 12.19 41.42
N SER A 365 -24.65 11.69 41.17
CA SER A 365 -25.71 11.66 42.17
C SER A 365 -25.26 10.70 43.28
N TYR A 366 -24.63 11.23 44.32
CA TYR A 366 -24.36 10.50 45.55
C TYR A 366 -25.70 10.20 46.24
N ASN A 367 -26.29 9.05 45.93
CA ASN A 367 -27.26 8.43 46.82
C ASN A 367 -26.50 7.91 48.04
N ALA A 368 -26.58 8.69 49.12
CA ALA A 368 -26.04 8.36 50.42
C ALA A 368 -26.69 7.08 50.99
N SER A 369 -25.88 6.23 51.60
CA SER A 369 -26.28 5.41 52.74
C SER A 369 -25.17 5.46 53.79
N PRO A 370 -25.54 5.49 55.08
CA PRO A 370 -24.74 6.16 56.10
C PRO A 370 -23.86 5.17 56.86
N HIS A 371 -22.54 5.36 56.81
CA HIS A 371 -21.69 4.84 57.87
C HIS A 371 -20.72 5.92 58.33
N ASN A 372 -20.86 6.22 59.62
CA ASN A 372 -20.09 7.16 60.40
C ASN A 372 -18.60 6.84 60.34
N GLU A 373 -17.78 7.87 60.14
CA GLU A 373 -16.54 8.12 60.88
C GLU A 373 -15.96 9.48 60.43
N GLU A 374 -16.12 10.52 61.26
CA GLU A 374 -15.19 11.68 61.33
C GLU A 374 -14.01 11.30 62.27
N PRO A 375 -12.85 12.02 62.36
CA PRO A 375 -12.44 13.36 61.86
C PRO A 375 -10.95 13.32 61.30
N PRO A 376 -10.14 14.42 61.15
CA PRO A 376 -10.36 15.84 61.47
C PRO A 376 -10.00 16.87 60.38
N SER A 377 -10.69 18.01 60.53
CA SER A 377 -10.46 19.30 59.89
C SER A 377 -9.09 19.89 60.21
N TYR A 378 -8.37 20.41 59.22
CA TYR A 378 -7.54 21.60 59.37
C TYR A 378 -7.33 22.32 58.02
N PHE A 379 -7.54 23.64 58.05
CA PHE A 379 -7.19 24.70 57.08
C PHE A 379 -8.04 24.90 55.81
N SER A 380 -8.90 25.91 55.88
CA SER A 380 -9.42 26.67 54.73
C SER A 380 -8.31 27.50 54.07
N PRO A 381 -8.24 27.60 52.72
CA PRO A 381 -7.39 28.57 52.04
C PRO A 381 -8.02 29.97 52.01
N PRO A 382 -7.19 31.03 51.93
CA PRO A 382 -7.63 32.42 52.05
C PRO A 382 -8.29 32.94 50.77
N SER A 383 -9.21 33.89 50.94
CA SER A 383 -9.84 34.68 49.89
C SER A 383 -8.79 35.49 49.12
N TYR A 384 -8.69 35.29 47.81
CA TYR A 384 -7.99 36.21 46.92
C TYR A 384 -8.98 37.22 46.34
N GLU A 385 -8.73 38.49 46.64
CA GLU A 385 -9.32 39.65 45.97
C GLU A 385 -8.95 39.63 44.48
N ALA A 386 -9.93 39.88 43.62
CA ALA A 386 -9.75 39.98 42.18
C ALA A 386 -9.05 41.30 41.80
N PRO A 387 -8.04 41.31 40.91
CA PRO A 387 -7.63 42.52 40.23
C PRO A 387 -8.50 42.76 38.98
N GLU A 388 -8.95 44.00 38.86
CA GLU A 388 -9.71 44.54 37.74
C GLU A 388 -8.92 44.60 36.42
N LYS A 389 -9.67 44.36 35.33
CA LYS A 389 -9.51 44.87 33.94
C LYS A 389 -8.30 44.41 33.11
N LEU A 390 -8.56 43.37 32.32
CA LEU A 390 -7.96 43.14 30.99
C LEU A 390 -9.07 43.28 29.92
N GLU A 391 -9.39 44.53 29.56
CA GLU A 391 -10.16 44.83 28.35
C GLU A 391 -9.19 44.77 27.16
N ASN A 392 -9.24 43.66 26.41
CA ASN A 392 -8.91 43.47 24.98
C ASN A 392 -8.40 42.04 24.73
N LEU A 393 -9.30 41.07 24.78
CA LEU A 393 -9.17 39.78 24.09
C LEU A 393 -10.09 39.82 22.87
N PRO A 394 -9.68 39.33 21.68
CA PRO A 394 -10.65 39.05 20.62
C PRO A 394 -11.67 38.06 21.18
N THR A 395 -12.95 38.38 21.06
CA THR A 395 -14.06 37.52 21.45
C THR A 395 -13.88 36.15 20.79
N LEU A 396 -13.67 35.09 21.59
CA LEU A 396 -13.85 33.73 21.10
C LEU A 396 -15.28 33.60 20.59
N ASP A 397 -15.42 33.23 19.32
CA ASP A 397 -16.72 32.93 18.71
C ASP A 397 -17.49 31.93 19.59
N SER A 398 -18.80 32.12 19.69
CA SER A 398 -19.65 31.27 20.51
C SER A 398 -19.66 29.82 19.97
N PRO A 399 -19.85 28.79 20.82
CA PRO A 399 -19.98 27.39 20.38
C PRO A 399 -21.12 27.14 19.38
N GLU A 400 -22.05 28.10 19.25
CA GLU A 400 -23.14 28.06 18.26
C GLU A 400 -22.71 28.59 16.88
N GLU A 401 -21.79 29.56 16.80
CA GLU A 401 -21.22 30.07 15.54
C GLU A 401 -20.22 29.09 14.90
N LEU A 402 -19.53 28.28 15.71
CA LEU A 402 -18.64 27.21 15.24
C LEU A 402 -19.38 26.05 14.55
N LYS A 403 -20.69 25.90 14.77
CA LYS A 403 -21.51 24.82 14.16
C LYS A 403 -21.82 25.05 12.68
N GLU A 404 -21.70 26.29 12.18
CA GLU A 404 -22.16 26.64 10.82
C GLU A 404 -21.06 26.68 9.75
N LYS A 405 -19.77 26.69 10.14
CA LYS A 405 -18.64 26.80 9.21
C LYS A 405 -17.64 25.65 9.35
N SER A 406 -18.00 24.46 8.84
CA SER A 406 -16.98 23.48 8.45
C SER A 406 -16.27 24.01 7.20
N ASN A 407 -15.27 24.87 7.40
CA ASN A 407 -14.50 25.45 6.31
C ASN A 407 -13.27 24.56 6.05
N PHE A 408 -13.49 23.46 5.34
CA PHE A 408 -12.37 22.77 4.71
C PHE A 408 -11.61 23.75 3.81
N PRO A 409 -10.27 23.65 3.72
CA PRO A 409 -9.48 24.43 2.77
C PRO A 409 -10.01 24.28 1.33
N GLU A 410 -10.05 25.37 0.57
CA GLU A 410 -10.48 25.33 -0.84
C GLU A 410 -9.52 24.50 -1.72
N SER A 411 -8.28 24.30 -1.26
CA SER A 411 -7.28 23.44 -1.91
C SER A 411 -7.55 21.94 -1.75
N LEU A 412 -8.47 21.53 -0.87
CA LEU A 412 -8.66 20.13 -0.53
C LEU A 412 -9.29 19.35 -1.70
N GLN A 413 -8.59 18.31 -2.17
CA GLN A 413 -8.99 17.49 -3.31
C GLN A 413 -9.25 16.03 -2.91
N ARG A 414 -8.56 15.53 -1.88
CA ARG A 414 -8.67 14.15 -1.41
C ARG A 414 -9.05 14.12 0.06
N LEU A 415 -10.11 13.38 0.38
CA LEU A 415 -10.60 13.23 1.74
C LEU A 415 -10.87 11.75 2.05
N VAL A 416 -10.25 11.26 3.12
CA VAL A 416 -10.49 9.94 3.69
C VAL A 416 -11.07 10.12 5.09
N ILE A 417 -12.26 9.56 5.32
CA ILE A 417 -12.97 9.61 6.59
C ILE A 417 -13.19 8.20 7.10
N ASP A 418 -12.62 7.88 8.25
CA ASP A 418 -12.82 6.60 8.94
C ASP A 418 -13.71 6.78 10.20
N GLY A 419 -14.55 5.81 10.57
CA GLY A 419 -15.04 5.74 11.95
C GLY A 419 -16.44 5.18 12.19
N TYR A 420 -16.61 4.67 13.42
CA TYR A 420 -17.88 4.26 14.02
C TYR A 420 -18.39 5.37 14.96
N LEU A 421 -19.36 6.17 14.54
CA LEU A 421 -19.94 7.21 15.39
C LEU A 421 -20.90 6.68 16.48
N SER A 422 -20.86 5.39 16.81
CA SER A 422 -21.85 4.77 17.72
C SER A 422 -21.75 5.20 19.18
N GLU A 423 -20.67 5.85 19.61
CA GLU A 423 -20.44 6.21 21.02
C GLU A 423 -20.52 7.71 21.32
N PHE A 424 -20.53 8.58 20.30
CA PHE A 424 -20.56 10.03 20.47
C PHE A 424 -21.85 10.62 19.91
N GLY A 425 -22.83 10.77 20.81
CA GLY A 425 -23.95 11.72 20.77
C GLY A 425 -24.73 11.89 19.44
N ASP A 426 -25.98 11.41 19.41
CA ASP A 426 -27.04 11.76 18.45
C ASP A 426 -26.58 12.09 17.01
N ASN A 427 -26.67 11.08 16.13
CA ASN A 427 -26.58 11.07 14.65
C ASN A 427 -27.25 12.25 13.88
N LYS A 428 -26.92 13.52 14.14
CA LYS A 428 -27.71 14.66 13.61
C LYS A 428 -26.93 15.73 12.87
N THR A 429 -25.61 15.83 13.02
CA THR A 429 -24.84 16.82 12.26
C THR A 429 -24.27 16.16 10.99
N PRO A 430 -24.85 16.42 9.81
CA PRO A 430 -24.31 15.90 8.56
C PRO A 430 -22.96 16.55 8.26
N ILE A 431 -21.99 15.74 7.84
CA ILE A 431 -20.70 16.23 7.36
C ILE A 431 -20.93 16.89 6.00
N LYS A 432 -20.66 18.20 5.92
CA LYS A 432 -20.69 18.95 4.66
C LYS A 432 -19.36 18.76 3.93
N LEU A 433 -19.40 18.04 2.82
CA LEU A 433 -18.22 17.76 2.01
C LEU A 433 -17.89 18.96 1.09
N PRO A 434 -16.61 19.32 0.91
CA PRO A 434 -16.22 20.38 -0.02
C PRO A 434 -16.47 19.97 -1.48
N SER A 435 -16.93 20.91 -2.30
CA SER A 435 -17.25 20.66 -3.72
C SER A 435 -16.02 20.47 -4.62
N THR A 436 -14.83 20.77 -4.11
CA THR A 436 -13.53 20.64 -4.77
C THR A 436 -12.98 19.21 -4.76
N LEU A 437 -13.62 18.28 -4.04
CA LEU A 437 -13.15 16.91 -3.92
C LEU A 437 -13.16 16.18 -5.27
N THR A 438 -12.03 15.57 -5.60
CA THR A 438 -11.87 14.64 -6.71
C THR A 438 -11.89 13.18 -6.23
N ASN A 439 -11.48 12.94 -4.98
CA ASN A 439 -11.43 11.61 -4.37
C ASN A 439 -12.04 11.64 -2.96
N LEU A 440 -12.95 10.71 -2.70
CA LEU A 440 -13.58 10.54 -1.40
C LEU A 440 -13.56 9.08 -0.99
N THR A 441 -13.06 8.79 0.22
CA THR A 441 -13.17 7.48 0.86
C THR A 441 -13.95 7.62 2.15
N LEU A 442 -14.98 6.79 2.31
CA LEU A 442 -15.83 6.72 3.49
C LEU A 442 -15.73 5.32 4.07
N THR A 443 -15.19 5.17 5.28
CA THR A 443 -15.16 3.90 6.01
C THR A 443 -16.06 3.98 7.23
N GLU A 444 -17.17 3.23 7.20
CA GLU A 444 -18.13 3.04 8.29
C GLU A 444 -18.89 4.31 8.74
N VAL A 445 -18.81 5.35 7.92
CA VAL A 445 -19.40 6.66 8.19
C VAL A 445 -20.92 6.67 7.99
N SER A 446 -21.67 7.08 9.02
CA SER A 446 -23.14 7.24 8.98
C SER A 446 -23.63 8.67 8.74
N ASN A 447 -22.78 9.68 8.97
CA ASN A 447 -23.18 11.10 8.99
C ASN A 447 -22.90 11.82 7.65
N VAL A 448 -22.65 11.07 6.57
CA VAL A 448 -22.57 11.63 5.22
C VAL A 448 -23.86 11.26 4.49
N ASP A 449 -24.58 12.26 4.02
CA ASP A 449 -25.76 12.06 3.19
C ASP A 449 -25.33 11.71 1.75
N LEU A 450 -25.48 10.44 1.37
CA LEU A 450 -25.06 9.95 0.06
C LEU A 450 -25.87 10.57 -1.11
N ASP A 451 -27.10 11.04 -0.87
CA ASP A 451 -27.89 11.73 -1.90
C ASP A 451 -27.27 13.08 -2.28
N THR A 452 -26.48 13.69 -1.38
CA THR A 452 -25.78 14.95 -1.65
C THR A 452 -24.54 14.77 -2.52
N LEU A 453 -24.02 13.53 -2.68
CA LEU A 453 -22.82 13.27 -3.48
C LEU A 453 -23.02 13.62 -4.96
N GLN A 454 -24.26 13.58 -5.47
CA GLN A 454 -24.58 14.01 -6.84
C GLN A 454 -24.16 15.46 -7.12
N ASN A 455 -24.00 16.29 -6.08
CA ASN A 455 -23.61 17.69 -6.19
C ASN A 455 -22.08 17.90 -6.26
N LEU A 456 -21.28 16.85 -6.00
CA LEU A 456 -19.82 16.92 -6.06
C LEU A 456 -19.36 16.76 -7.52
N THR A 457 -19.46 17.84 -8.28
CA THR A 457 -19.25 17.85 -9.75
C THR A 457 -17.80 17.61 -10.20
N GLN A 458 -16.84 17.59 -9.27
CA GLN A 458 -15.44 17.25 -9.54
C GLN A 458 -15.07 15.85 -9.07
N LEU A 459 -15.99 15.13 -8.40
CA LEU A 459 -15.71 13.83 -7.81
C LEU A 459 -15.53 12.80 -8.93
N THR A 460 -14.35 12.19 -9.00
CA THR A 460 -13.98 11.18 -10.00
C THR A 460 -13.84 9.80 -9.40
N ASN A 461 -13.50 9.70 -8.11
CA ASN A 461 -13.29 8.44 -7.40
C ASN A 461 -14.06 8.44 -6.07
N LEU A 462 -14.86 7.41 -5.84
CA LEU A 462 -15.60 7.20 -4.60
C LEU A 462 -15.35 5.78 -4.08
N VAL A 463 -14.94 5.68 -2.82
CA VAL A 463 -14.80 4.42 -2.10
C VAL A 463 -15.73 4.46 -0.88
N VAL A 464 -16.59 3.45 -0.74
CA VAL A 464 -17.50 3.29 0.39
C VAL A 464 -17.25 1.94 1.03
N ARG A 465 -16.86 1.93 2.30
CA ARG A 465 -16.62 0.71 3.10
C ARG A 465 -17.55 0.73 4.29
N GLY A 466 -18.21 -0.38 4.62
CA GLY A 466 -19.03 -0.46 5.83
C GLY A 466 -20.26 0.46 5.86
N PHE A 467 -20.93 0.63 4.72
CA PHE A 467 -22.22 1.32 4.54
C PHE A 467 -23.31 0.97 5.58
N LYS A 468 -23.84 1.97 6.30
CA LYS A 468 -24.83 1.79 7.37
C LYS A 468 -26.30 1.81 6.91
N GLY A 469 -26.61 2.08 5.64
CA GLY A 469 -27.98 2.34 5.15
C GLY A 469 -28.83 1.12 4.77
N GLY A 470 -28.63 -0.03 5.43
CA GLY A 470 -29.42 -1.24 5.19
C GLY A 470 -28.77 -2.23 4.20
N ASP A 471 -29.58 -3.03 3.51
CA ASP A 471 -29.14 -4.04 2.54
C ASP A 471 -29.29 -3.61 1.06
N GLU A 472 -29.68 -2.36 0.81
CA GLU A 472 -29.85 -1.78 -0.53
C GLU A 472 -28.96 -0.54 -0.71
N PHE A 473 -28.26 -0.46 -1.83
CA PHE A 473 -27.51 0.72 -2.26
C PHE A 473 -28.11 1.26 -3.55
N SER A 474 -28.93 2.30 -3.41
CA SER A 474 -29.71 2.89 -4.50
C SER A 474 -29.53 4.40 -4.52
N TYR A 475 -28.55 4.88 -5.30
CA TYR A 475 -28.14 6.29 -5.29
C TYR A 475 -27.85 6.85 -6.68
N ASN A 476 -28.18 8.13 -6.84
CA ASN A 476 -27.74 8.95 -7.97
C ASN A 476 -26.36 9.52 -7.65
N LEU A 477 -25.37 9.18 -8.47
CA LEU A 477 -23.99 9.61 -8.28
C LEU A 477 -23.62 10.68 -9.32
N PRO A 478 -22.62 11.54 -9.01
CA PRO A 478 -22.30 12.67 -9.87
C PRO A 478 -21.81 12.20 -11.24
N SER A 479 -22.15 12.94 -12.29
CA SER A 479 -21.78 12.60 -13.67
C SER A 479 -20.27 12.67 -13.94
N SER A 480 -19.50 13.29 -13.05
CA SER A 480 -18.02 13.28 -13.08
C SER A 480 -17.42 11.95 -12.62
N LEU A 481 -18.18 11.10 -11.93
CA LEU A 481 -17.67 9.88 -11.31
C LEU A 481 -17.19 8.87 -12.36
N LYS A 482 -15.95 8.40 -12.20
CA LYS A 482 -15.27 7.44 -13.09
C LYS A 482 -15.02 6.10 -12.44
N SER A 483 -14.75 6.09 -11.13
CA SER A 483 -14.50 4.87 -10.35
C SER A 483 -15.35 4.84 -9.09
N LEU A 484 -15.97 3.70 -8.84
CA LEU A 484 -16.75 3.42 -7.64
C LEU A 484 -16.32 2.07 -7.06
N GLU A 485 -15.92 2.08 -5.79
CA GLU A 485 -15.67 0.88 -5.01
C GLU A 485 -16.61 0.83 -3.80
N ILE A 486 -17.32 -0.29 -3.64
CA ILE A 486 -18.19 -0.55 -2.50
C ILE A 486 -17.76 -1.84 -1.81
N ILE A 487 -17.40 -1.75 -0.54
CA ILE A 487 -17.00 -2.87 0.31
C ILE A 487 -17.99 -2.97 1.47
N ASP A 488 -19.03 -3.79 1.33
CA ASP A 488 -19.97 -4.05 2.41
C ASP A 488 -20.67 -5.40 2.26
N HIS A 489 -20.52 -6.26 3.28
CA HIS A 489 -21.12 -7.60 3.30
C HIS A 489 -22.61 -7.63 3.69
N ARG A 490 -23.23 -6.50 4.01
CA ARG A 490 -24.65 -6.38 4.32
C ARG A 490 -25.48 -6.02 3.10
N ILE A 491 -24.90 -5.30 2.14
CA ILE A 491 -25.59 -4.91 0.90
C ILE A 491 -25.81 -6.13 0.02
N LYS A 492 -27.06 -6.29 -0.41
CA LYS A 492 -27.56 -7.38 -1.25
C LYS A 492 -28.17 -6.89 -2.57
N ILE A 493 -28.53 -5.60 -2.64
CA ILE A 493 -29.19 -4.97 -3.78
C ILE A 493 -28.42 -3.72 -4.19
N PHE A 494 -28.17 -3.55 -5.48
CA PHE A 494 -27.44 -2.40 -6.05
C PHE A 494 -28.19 -1.78 -7.23
N HIS A 495 -28.68 -0.56 -7.06
CA HIS A 495 -29.24 0.27 -8.13
C HIS A 495 -28.45 1.58 -8.27
N ILE A 496 -27.41 1.54 -9.09
CA ILE A 496 -26.44 2.63 -9.21
C ILE A 496 -26.74 3.43 -10.47
N ILE A 497 -27.03 4.73 -10.32
CA ILE A 497 -27.19 5.65 -11.45
C ILE A 497 -25.94 6.54 -11.53
N ALA A 498 -25.03 6.18 -12.43
CA ALA A 498 -23.76 6.88 -12.64
C ALA A 498 -23.42 6.88 -14.14
N PRO A 499 -23.83 7.90 -14.92
CA PRO A 499 -23.87 7.82 -16.38
C PRO A 499 -22.49 7.69 -17.05
N ASN A 500 -21.42 8.14 -16.39
CA ASN A 500 -20.06 8.13 -16.94
C ASN A 500 -19.11 7.21 -16.17
N LEU A 501 -19.64 6.28 -15.35
CA LEU A 501 -18.85 5.37 -14.54
C LEU A 501 -18.14 4.34 -15.42
N GLU A 502 -16.82 4.26 -15.32
CA GLU A 502 -16.00 3.37 -16.14
C GLU A 502 -15.53 2.13 -15.38
N SER A 503 -15.36 2.23 -14.05
CA SER A 503 -14.89 1.17 -13.17
C SER A 503 -15.83 0.99 -11.98
N LEU A 504 -16.32 -0.24 -11.77
CA LEU A 504 -17.15 -0.62 -10.63
C LEU A 504 -16.55 -1.84 -9.92
N VAL A 505 -16.25 -1.69 -8.63
CA VAL A 505 -15.78 -2.77 -7.77
C VAL A 505 -16.78 -2.96 -6.65
N ILE A 506 -17.35 -4.16 -6.56
CA ILE A 506 -18.22 -4.56 -5.45
C ILE A 506 -17.56 -5.73 -4.72
N ARG A 507 -17.28 -5.54 -3.44
CA ARG A 507 -16.91 -6.60 -2.49
C ARG A 507 -18.01 -6.67 -1.44
N GLY A 508 -18.92 -7.62 -1.61
CA GLY A 508 -20.11 -7.70 -0.76
C GLY A 508 -20.62 -9.11 -0.58
N ASN A 509 -21.88 -9.23 -0.17
CA ASN A 509 -22.53 -10.54 0.01
C ASN A 509 -23.79 -10.58 -0.86
N LEU A 510 -23.59 -10.55 -2.19
CA LEU A 510 -24.69 -10.75 -3.12
C LEU A 510 -25.33 -12.11 -2.84
N SER A 511 -24.57 -13.21 -2.83
CA SER A 511 -25.03 -14.58 -2.53
C SER A 511 -26.19 -15.11 -3.39
N GLY A 512 -26.12 -16.36 -3.83
CA GLY A 512 -27.20 -16.97 -4.61
C GLY A 512 -27.30 -16.46 -6.05
N VAL A 513 -28.53 -16.30 -6.54
CA VAL A 513 -28.81 -15.81 -7.89
C VAL A 513 -28.81 -14.28 -7.90
N VAL A 514 -28.11 -13.70 -8.87
CA VAL A 514 -28.07 -12.26 -9.14
C VAL A 514 -28.74 -12.00 -10.49
N ASP A 515 -29.83 -11.23 -10.46
CA ASP A 515 -30.63 -10.81 -11.60
C ASP A 515 -30.86 -9.29 -11.58
N GLU A 516 -31.61 -8.77 -12.56
CA GLU A 516 -31.90 -7.33 -12.70
C GLU A 516 -32.64 -6.71 -11.49
N SER A 517 -33.33 -7.51 -10.68
CA SER A 517 -33.99 -7.01 -9.46
C SER A 517 -33.02 -6.73 -8.33
N ARG A 518 -31.84 -7.35 -8.38
CA ARG A 518 -30.80 -7.24 -7.35
C ARG A 518 -29.62 -6.39 -7.79
N PHE A 519 -29.40 -6.27 -9.09
CA PHE A 519 -28.29 -5.54 -9.62
C PHE A 519 -28.66 -4.87 -10.93
N THR A 520 -28.38 -3.58 -11.06
CA THR A 520 -28.45 -2.89 -12.35
C THR A 520 -27.12 -2.22 -12.63
N PHE A 521 -26.52 -2.54 -13.79
CA PHE A 521 -25.24 -1.98 -14.19
C PHE A 521 -25.43 -0.64 -14.90
N PRO A 522 -24.67 0.41 -14.53
CA PRO A 522 -24.47 1.56 -15.41
C PRO A 522 -23.94 1.13 -16.79
N ALA A 523 -24.58 1.61 -17.86
CA ALA A 523 -24.27 1.20 -19.24
C ALA A 523 -22.86 1.61 -19.73
N SER A 524 -22.16 2.50 -19.02
CA SER A 524 -20.83 3.01 -19.36
C SER A 524 -19.66 2.19 -18.78
N ILE A 525 -19.94 1.16 -17.96
CA ILE A 525 -18.91 0.39 -17.27
C ILE A 525 -18.03 -0.37 -18.26
N LYS A 526 -16.73 -0.15 -18.14
CA LYS A 526 -15.69 -0.89 -18.88
C LYS A 526 -14.99 -1.94 -18.03
N LYS A 527 -14.91 -1.73 -16.72
CA LYS A 527 -14.27 -2.64 -15.75
C LYS A 527 -15.24 -2.97 -14.62
N LEU A 528 -15.54 -4.26 -14.43
CA LEU A 528 -16.41 -4.75 -13.36
C LEU A 528 -15.69 -5.82 -12.53
N SER A 529 -15.64 -5.64 -11.22
CA SER A 529 -15.22 -6.67 -10.26
C SER A 529 -16.36 -7.01 -9.30
N LEU A 530 -16.75 -8.28 -9.27
CA LEU A 530 -17.63 -8.90 -8.27
C LEU A 530 -16.89 -10.02 -7.51
N GLN A 531 -15.58 -9.88 -7.35
CA GLN A 531 -14.73 -10.84 -6.64
C GLN A 531 -15.27 -11.14 -5.23
N GLY A 532 -15.35 -12.42 -4.86
CA GLY A 532 -15.64 -12.81 -3.48
C GLY A 532 -17.09 -12.58 -3.02
N CYS A 533 -18.02 -12.36 -3.94
CA CYS A 533 -19.42 -12.02 -3.63
C CYS A 533 -20.33 -13.23 -3.31
N ARG A 534 -19.78 -14.46 -3.30
CA ARG A 534 -20.48 -15.74 -3.07
C ARG A 534 -21.62 -16.02 -4.04
N ILE A 535 -21.48 -15.57 -5.29
CA ILE A 535 -22.52 -15.70 -6.32
C ILE A 535 -22.59 -17.15 -6.80
N ASP A 536 -23.80 -17.71 -6.85
CA ASP A 536 -24.05 -19.08 -7.34
C ASP A 536 -24.46 -19.08 -8.82
N LYS A 537 -25.20 -18.05 -9.25
CA LYS A 537 -25.63 -17.87 -10.64
C LYS A 537 -25.75 -16.38 -11.00
N LEU A 538 -25.24 -16.02 -12.18
CA LEU A 538 -25.47 -14.72 -12.82
C LEU A 538 -26.55 -14.87 -13.91
N SER A 539 -27.66 -14.14 -13.75
CA SER A 539 -28.78 -14.10 -14.70
C SER A 539 -29.10 -12.64 -15.03
N ILE A 540 -28.08 -11.94 -15.52
CA ILE A 540 -28.10 -10.53 -15.87
C ILE A 540 -27.30 -10.31 -17.15
N ASP A 541 -27.75 -9.39 -17.99
CA ASP A 541 -27.01 -8.99 -19.18
C ASP A 541 -25.94 -7.96 -18.80
N PHE A 542 -24.70 -8.25 -19.20
CA PHE A 542 -23.58 -7.32 -19.06
C PHE A 542 -23.68 -6.19 -20.09
N PRO A 543 -23.22 -4.97 -19.75
CA PRO A 543 -23.19 -3.88 -20.72
C PRO A 543 -22.21 -4.17 -21.86
N ASP A 544 -22.57 -3.78 -23.08
CA ASP A 544 -21.74 -3.99 -24.29
C ASP A 544 -20.37 -3.28 -24.24
N SER A 545 -20.26 -2.26 -23.38
CA SER A 545 -19.03 -1.49 -23.14
C SER A 545 -18.01 -2.22 -22.26
N LEU A 546 -18.37 -3.36 -21.66
CA LEU A 546 -17.52 -4.08 -20.72
C LEU A 546 -16.33 -4.75 -21.42
N GLU A 547 -15.12 -4.40 -20.98
CA GLU A 547 -13.85 -4.93 -21.52
C GLU A 547 -13.10 -5.81 -20.51
N TRP A 548 -13.35 -5.62 -19.21
CA TRP A 548 -12.67 -6.32 -18.12
C TRP A 548 -13.69 -6.80 -17.08
N LEU A 549 -13.71 -8.11 -16.81
CA LEU A 549 -14.62 -8.74 -15.87
C LEU A 549 -13.85 -9.66 -14.90
N ASP A 550 -13.96 -9.37 -13.61
CA ASP A 550 -13.50 -10.24 -12.52
C ASP A 550 -14.70 -10.73 -11.71
N ILE A 551 -14.93 -12.03 -11.77
CA ILE A 551 -15.93 -12.76 -10.98
C ILE A 551 -15.27 -13.92 -10.22
N SER A 552 -13.99 -13.76 -9.88
CA SER A 552 -13.20 -14.72 -9.12
C SER A 552 -13.74 -14.91 -7.69
N MET A 553 -13.39 -16.04 -7.08
CA MET A 553 -13.75 -16.40 -5.70
C MET A 553 -15.27 -16.41 -5.46
N ASN A 554 -16.04 -16.94 -6.41
CA ASN A 554 -17.48 -17.16 -6.30
C ASN A 554 -17.81 -18.67 -6.36
N ASN A 555 -19.09 -19.02 -6.47
CA ASN A 555 -19.54 -20.42 -6.55
C ASN A 555 -20.08 -20.78 -7.94
N LEU A 556 -19.68 -20.03 -8.97
CA LEU A 556 -20.24 -20.16 -10.32
C LEU A 556 -19.85 -21.51 -10.95
N LYS A 557 -20.83 -22.16 -11.57
CA LYS A 557 -20.62 -23.40 -12.34
C LYS A 557 -20.64 -23.17 -13.85
N SER A 558 -21.31 -22.11 -14.28
CA SER A 558 -21.46 -21.70 -15.67
C SER A 558 -21.77 -20.20 -15.73
N ILE A 559 -21.64 -19.63 -16.94
CA ILE A 559 -22.05 -18.26 -17.27
C ILE A 559 -22.76 -18.30 -18.63
N GLU A 560 -23.97 -17.74 -18.70
CA GLU A 560 -24.86 -17.89 -19.86
C GLU A 560 -24.49 -16.94 -21.02
N SER A 561 -24.19 -15.68 -20.72
CA SER A 561 -23.80 -14.68 -21.71
C SER A 561 -22.59 -13.87 -21.24
N LEU A 562 -21.64 -13.65 -22.15
CA LEU A 562 -20.48 -12.78 -21.95
C LEU A 562 -20.48 -11.71 -23.06
N PRO A 563 -20.13 -10.45 -22.75
CA PRO A 563 -20.16 -9.38 -23.73
C PRO A 563 -19.10 -9.62 -24.82
N SER A 564 -19.44 -9.35 -26.07
CA SER A 564 -18.58 -9.67 -27.22
C SER A 564 -17.26 -8.89 -27.26
N GLY A 565 -17.22 -7.71 -26.63
CA GLY A 565 -16.05 -6.84 -26.51
C GLY A 565 -15.08 -7.19 -25.37
N LEU A 566 -15.38 -8.23 -24.57
CA LEU A 566 -14.58 -8.59 -23.41
C LEU A 566 -13.16 -9.04 -23.79
N LYS A 567 -12.16 -8.47 -23.13
CA LYS A 567 -10.73 -8.75 -23.33
C LYS A 567 -10.09 -9.48 -22.16
N TYR A 568 -10.58 -9.23 -20.94
CA TYR A 568 -10.09 -9.86 -19.73
C TYR A 568 -11.25 -10.53 -18.98
N LEU A 569 -11.06 -11.80 -18.64
CA LEU A 569 -12.01 -12.57 -17.83
C LEU A 569 -11.29 -13.36 -16.75
N ASP A 570 -11.63 -13.07 -15.49
CA ASP A 570 -11.15 -13.82 -14.34
C ASP A 570 -12.27 -14.65 -13.68
N LEU A 571 -12.09 -15.98 -13.74
CA LEU A 571 -12.96 -17.00 -13.15
C LEU A 571 -12.26 -17.78 -12.03
N PHE A 572 -11.11 -17.30 -11.54
CA PHE A 572 -10.31 -17.97 -10.51
C PHE A 572 -11.15 -18.41 -9.31
N MET A 573 -10.89 -19.59 -8.76
CA MET A 573 -11.60 -20.11 -7.58
C MET A 573 -13.13 -20.07 -7.71
N ASN A 574 -13.65 -20.81 -8.69
CA ASN A 574 -15.08 -21.07 -8.88
C ASN A 574 -15.32 -22.59 -8.97
N HIS A 575 -16.40 -23.01 -9.63
CA HIS A 575 -16.76 -24.42 -9.85
C HIS A 575 -16.95 -24.77 -11.33
N PHE A 576 -16.29 -24.05 -12.26
CA PHE A 576 -16.28 -24.41 -13.67
C PHE A 576 -15.67 -25.81 -13.87
N GLY A 577 -16.22 -26.60 -14.79
CA GLY A 577 -15.86 -28.01 -14.94
C GLY A 577 -16.52 -28.97 -13.94
N SER A 578 -17.29 -28.48 -12.95
CA SER A 578 -18.15 -29.37 -12.15
C SER A 578 -19.36 -29.91 -12.91
N THR A 579 -19.70 -29.25 -14.02
CA THR A 579 -20.67 -29.74 -15.02
C THR A 579 -19.98 -29.85 -16.38
N ASN A 580 -20.70 -30.43 -17.35
CA ASN A 580 -20.25 -30.54 -18.73
C ASN A 580 -20.52 -29.27 -19.56
N ASP A 581 -21.01 -28.20 -18.93
CA ASP A 581 -21.36 -26.95 -19.60
C ASP A 581 -20.10 -26.10 -19.75
N VAL A 582 -19.81 -25.71 -20.99
CA VAL A 582 -18.67 -24.86 -21.31
C VAL A 582 -19.22 -23.51 -21.81
N PRO A 583 -18.86 -22.38 -21.19
CA PRO A 583 -19.28 -21.09 -21.68
C PRO A 583 -18.65 -20.82 -23.05
N THR A 584 -19.37 -20.07 -23.89
CA THR A 584 -18.79 -19.57 -25.14
C THR A 584 -17.96 -18.33 -24.82
N PHE A 585 -16.65 -18.43 -24.99
CA PHE A 585 -15.75 -17.32 -24.69
C PHE A 585 -15.75 -16.28 -25.84
N PRO A 586 -15.84 -14.97 -25.54
CA PRO A 586 -15.70 -13.92 -26.53
C PRO A 586 -14.39 -14.01 -27.30
N LYS A 587 -14.45 -13.85 -28.64
CA LYS A 587 -13.26 -13.95 -29.51
C LYS A 587 -12.23 -12.82 -29.31
N GLN A 588 -12.59 -11.78 -28.57
CA GLN A 588 -11.69 -10.68 -28.22
C GLN A 588 -10.89 -10.92 -26.94
N ILE A 589 -11.14 -12.02 -26.21
CA ILE A 589 -10.41 -12.33 -24.97
C ILE A 589 -8.91 -12.43 -25.26
N GLU A 590 -8.14 -11.68 -24.49
CA GLU A 590 -6.69 -11.67 -24.44
C GLU A 590 -6.16 -12.36 -23.18
N THR A 591 -6.92 -12.33 -22.08
CA THR A 591 -6.57 -13.00 -20.82
C THR A 591 -7.76 -13.77 -20.25
N LEU A 592 -7.53 -15.05 -19.95
CA LEU A 592 -8.51 -15.94 -19.34
C LEU A 592 -7.88 -16.66 -18.14
N ASN A 593 -8.44 -16.45 -16.95
CA ASN A 593 -8.05 -17.17 -15.75
C ASN A 593 -9.16 -18.16 -15.34
N LEU A 594 -8.84 -19.44 -15.41
CA LEU A 594 -9.67 -20.58 -15.02
C LEU A 594 -9.09 -21.32 -13.81
N SER A 595 -8.01 -20.84 -13.21
CA SER A 595 -7.29 -21.58 -12.16
C SER A 595 -8.16 -21.85 -10.92
N ARG A 596 -7.84 -22.93 -10.20
CA ARG A 596 -8.56 -23.41 -9.00
C ARG A 596 -10.05 -23.64 -9.25
N ASN A 597 -10.39 -24.22 -10.40
CA ASN A 597 -11.73 -24.68 -10.70
C ASN A 597 -11.79 -26.22 -10.63
N GLN A 598 -12.62 -26.84 -11.44
CA GLN A 598 -12.74 -28.28 -11.59
C GLN A 598 -12.59 -28.69 -13.06
N VAL A 599 -11.83 -27.91 -13.83
CA VAL A 599 -11.63 -28.15 -15.26
C VAL A 599 -10.92 -29.48 -15.47
N HIS A 600 -11.50 -30.35 -16.31
CA HIS A 600 -11.00 -31.70 -16.59
C HIS A 600 -10.87 -31.92 -18.11
N ASP A 601 -10.21 -32.99 -18.54
CA ASP A 601 -9.85 -33.21 -19.96
C ASP A 601 -11.06 -33.10 -20.92
N GLN A 602 -12.21 -33.72 -20.58
CA GLN A 602 -13.42 -33.64 -21.40
C GLN A 602 -14.03 -32.22 -21.50
N TRP A 603 -13.85 -31.39 -20.47
CA TRP A 603 -14.32 -30.00 -20.50
C TRP A 603 -13.48 -29.18 -21.48
N ILE A 604 -12.15 -29.34 -21.42
CA ILE A 604 -11.20 -28.71 -22.35
C ILE A 604 -11.52 -29.12 -23.80
N CYS A 605 -11.76 -30.41 -24.05
CA CYS A 605 -12.10 -30.91 -25.40
C CYS A 605 -13.40 -30.33 -25.97
N LYS A 606 -14.35 -29.92 -25.12
CA LYS A 606 -15.60 -29.27 -25.55
C LYS A 606 -15.49 -27.76 -25.68
N SER A 607 -14.43 -27.18 -25.11
CA SER A 607 -14.21 -25.73 -25.16
C SER A 607 -13.82 -25.25 -26.55
N ASP A 608 -14.03 -23.97 -26.78
CA ASP A 608 -13.62 -23.29 -28.01
C ASP A 608 -12.25 -22.62 -27.86
N LEU A 609 -11.44 -23.00 -26.86
CA LEU A 609 -10.09 -22.46 -26.59
C LEU A 609 -9.21 -22.36 -27.86
N PRO A 610 -9.11 -23.39 -28.74
CA PRO A 610 -8.28 -23.30 -29.95
C PRO A 610 -8.67 -22.15 -30.89
N SER A 611 -9.92 -21.70 -30.84
CA SER A 611 -10.46 -20.65 -31.71
C SER A 611 -10.24 -19.24 -31.15
N LEU A 612 -9.73 -19.10 -29.94
CA LEU A 612 -9.46 -17.81 -29.29
C LEU A 612 -8.13 -17.22 -29.79
N THR A 613 -8.11 -16.81 -31.05
CA THR A 613 -6.90 -16.31 -31.76
C THR A 613 -6.26 -15.05 -31.18
N LYS A 614 -6.89 -14.40 -30.20
CA LYS A 614 -6.35 -13.25 -29.48
C LYS A 614 -5.90 -13.59 -28.06
N LEU A 615 -6.14 -14.81 -27.59
CA LEU A 615 -5.81 -15.22 -26.23
C LEU A 615 -4.28 -15.29 -26.09
N LYS A 616 -3.74 -14.42 -25.24
CA LYS A 616 -2.31 -14.35 -24.91
C LYS A 616 -2.03 -15.09 -23.61
N ASN A 617 -2.93 -14.98 -22.64
CA ASN A 617 -2.69 -15.45 -21.28
C ASN A 617 -3.77 -16.44 -20.87
N LEU A 618 -3.35 -17.66 -20.57
CA LEU A 618 -4.24 -18.71 -20.10
C LEU A 618 -3.71 -19.29 -18.80
N TYR A 619 -4.49 -19.14 -17.74
CA TYR A 619 -4.19 -19.70 -16.43
C TYR A 619 -5.20 -20.80 -16.11
N MET A 620 -4.73 -22.03 -15.89
CA MET A 620 -5.53 -23.22 -15.54
C MET A 620 -4.83 -24.00 -14.41
N ALA A 621 -4.19 -23.28 -13.49
CA ALA A 621 -3.48 -23.87 -12.37
C ALA A 621 -4.42 -24.56 -11.38
N GLU A 622 -3.95 -25.58 -10.67
CA GLU A 622 -4.70 -26.31 -9.64
C GLU A 622 -6.07 -26.86 -10.12
N ASP A 623 -6.17 -27.29 -11.38
CA ASP A 623 -7.35 -27.93 -11.95
C ASP A 623 -7.23 -29.48 -11.98
N LYS A 624 -8.21 -30.16 -12.60
CA LYS A 624 -8.39 -31.63 -12.54
C LYS A 624 -8.01 -32.38 -13.82
N PHE A 625 -7.44 -31.71 -14.81
CA PHE A 625 -6.99 -32.38 -16.04
C PHE A 625 -5.63 -33.06 -15.83
N CYS A 626 -5.42 -34.19 -16.51
CA CYS A 626 -4.21 -34.99 -16.35
C CYS A 626 -3.28 -34.90 -17.56
N THR A 627 -3.83 -34.53 -18.72
CA THR A 627 -3.10 -34.44 -19.99
C THR A 627 -3.19 -33.04 -20.56
N LEU A 628 -2.04 -32.38 -20.72
CA LEU A 628 -1.96 -31.08 -21.39
C LEU A 628 -1.91 -31.29 -22.92
N ASN A 629 -3.01 -31.02 -23.63
CA ASN A 629 -3.03 -31.12 -25.09
C ASN A 629 -2.61 -29.78 -25.73
N ILE A 630 -1.35 -29.67 -26.16
CA ILE A 630 -0.78 -28.47 -26.76
C ILE A 630 -1.47 -28.11 -28.09
N GLU A 631 -1.88 -29.11 -28.88
CA GLU A 631 -2.60 -28.90 -30.14
C GLU A 631 -4.01 -28.31 -29.91
N GLY A 632 -4.55 -28.45 -28.70
CA GLY A 632 -5.83 -27.90 -28.27
C GLY A 632 -5.74 -26.49 -27.67
N LEU A 633 -4.55 -25.88 -27.64
CA LEU A 633 -4.34 -24.53 -27.13
C LEU A 633 -4.26 -23.51 -28.28
N PRO A 634 -4.69 -22.26 -28.05
CA PRO A 634 -4.54 -21.21 -29.05
C PRO A 634 -3.07 -20.86 -29.29
N LEU A 635 -2.66 -20.77 -30.56
CA LEU A 635 -1.28 -20.47 -30.97
C LEU A 635 -0.83 -19.03 -30.64
N SER A 636 -1.76 -18.18 -30.23
CA SER A 636 -1.49 -16.79 -29.79
C SER A 636 -0.96 -16.69 -28.36
N LEU A 637 -0.89 -17.80 -27.61
CA LEU A 637 -0.45 -17.79 -26.22
C LEU A 637 0.98 -17.27 -26.06
N VAL A 638 1.14 -16.37 -25.11
CA VAL A 638 2.38 -15.77 -24.60
C VAL A 638 2.68 -16.29 -23.21
N ALA A 639 1.66 -16.46 -22.36
CA ALA A 639 1.80 -17.02 -21.02
C ALA A 639 0.83 -18.19 -20.81
N LEU A 640 1.36 -19.31 -20.33
CA LEU A 640 0.58 -20.48 -19.93
C LEU A 640 0.96 -20.89 -18.51
N ASP A 641 -0.03 -20.91 -17.63
CA ASP A 641 0.13 -21.42 -16.27
C ASP A 641 -0.77 -22.64 -16.07
N VAL A 642 -0.15 -23.77 -15.78
CA VAL A 642 -0.83 -25.00 -15.37
C VAL A 642 -0.19 -25.58 -14.11
N HIS A 643 0.42 -24.73 -13.26
CA HIS A 643 1.07 -25.17 -12.03
C HIS A 643 0.08 -25.82 -11.08
N GLY A 644 0.54 -26.80 -10.32
CA GLY A 644 -0.30 -27.51 -9.38
C GLY A 644 -1.42 -28.32 -10.05
N GLY A 645 -1.62 -29.56 -9.63
CA GLY A 645 -2.72 -30.39 -10.11
C GLY A 645 -2.26 -31.77 -10.57
N GLY A 646 -3.04 -32.36 -11.47
CA GLY A 646 -2.88 -33.74 -11.93
C GLY A 646 -2.05 -33.92 -13.19
N VAL A 647 -1.41 -32.86 -13.72
CA VAL A 647 -0.77 -32.92 -15.04
C VAL A 647 0.44 -33.86 -14.98
N SER A 648 0.36 -34.96 -15.71
CA SER A 648 1.38 -36.01 -15.73
C SER A 648 1.91 -36.32 -17.12
N SER A 649 1.22 -35.84 -18.15
CA SER A 649 1.60 -36.03 -19.55
C SER A 649 1.13 -34.85 -20.42
N PHE A 650 1.67 -34.76 -21.62
CA PHE A 650 1.25 -33.79 -22.63
C PHE A 650 1.20 -34.44 -24.02
N ILE A 651 0.42 -33.84 -24.91
CA ILE A 651 0.30 -34.22 -26.33
C ILE A 651 0.66 -33.00 -27.18
N GLY A 652 1.38 -33.21 -28.29
CA GLY A 652 1.86 -32.15 -29.17
C GLY A 652 3.28 -31.68 -28.81
N ASP A 653 3.72 -30.57 -29.41
CA ASP A 653 5.04 -29.99 -29.18
C ASP A 653 4.91 -28.54 -28.68
N PHE A 654 5.53 -28.22 -27.53
CA PHE A 654 5.57 -26.85 -27.01
C PHE A 654 6.18 -25.84 -28.00
N LYS A 655 6.98 -26.29 -28.96
CA LYS A 655 7.53 -25.45 -30.03
C LYS A 655 6.46 -24.93 -31.00
N ASP A 656 5.29 -25.56 -31.04
CA ASP A 656 4.16 -25.10 -31.85
C ASP A 656 3.56 -23.81 -31.27
N LEU A 657 3.69 -23.58 -29.96
CA LEU A 657 3.35 -22.33 -29.29
C LEU A 657 4.47 -21.30 -29.50
N VAL A 658 4.61 -20.84 -30.75
CA VAL A 658 5.73 -19.98 -31.19
C VAL A 658 5.82 -18.64 -30.46
N ASN A 659 4.73 -18.16 -29.87
CA ASN A 659 4.67 -16.90 -29.13
C ASN A 659 4.86 -17.09 -27.61
N LEU A 660 4.99 -18.33 -27.12
CA LEU A 660 5.07 -18.61 -25.69
C LEU A 660 6.39 -18.07 -25.12
N GLU A 661 6.26 -17.17 -24.16
CA GLU A 661 7.36 -16.53 -23.44
C GLU A 661 7.41 -16.98 -21.97
N GLU A 662 6.26 -17.31 -21.37
CA GLU A 662 6.18 -17.75 -19.99
C GLU A 662 5.41 -19.06 -19.84
N LEU A 663 5.97 -19.98 -19.06
CA LEU A 663 5.39 -21.30 -18.83
C LEU A 663 5.55 -21.73 -17.37
N ASP A 664 4.44 -21.98 -16.68
CA ASP A 664 4.48 -22.61 -15.35
C ASP A 664 3.97 -24.05 -15.45
N LEU A 665 4.85 -25.00 -15.16
CA LEU A 665 4.51 -26.41 -14.98
C LEU A 665 4.80 -26.87 -13.55
N SER A 666 5.21 -25.98 -12.64
CA SER A 666 5.65 -26.36 -11.30
C SER A 666 4.56 -27.11 -10.53
N ASP A 667 4.99 -27.85 -9.50
CA ASP A 667 4.10 -28.66 -8.66
C ASP A 667 3.19 -29.65 -9.41
N ASN A 668 3.68 -30.18 -10.56
CA ASN A 668 3.06 -31.26 -11.30
C ASN A 668 3.94 -32.51 -11.39
N GLU A 669 3.34 -33.66 -11.69
CA GLU A 669 4.10 -34.88 -11.99
C GLU A 669 4.89 -34.75 -13.31
N LEU A 670 4.36 -34.00 -14.27
CA LEU A 670 5.04 -33.68 -15.52
C LEU A 670 6.38 -32.95 -15.27
N SER A 671 6.41 -32.01 -14.33
CA SER A 671 7.61 -31.22 -14.10
C SER A 671 8.74 -32.03 -13.47
N LYS A 672 8.42 -32.97 -12.57
CA LYS A 672 9.35 -33.98 -12.04
C LYS A 672 9.95 -34.82 -13.17
N HIS A 673 9.11 -35.26 -14.12
CA HIS A 673 9.57 -36.01 -15.27
C HIS A 673 10.51 -35.17 -16.15
N ILE A 674 10.15 -33.92 -16.44
CA ILE A 674 10.96 -32.99 -17.24
C ILE A 674 12.31 -32.71 -16.54
N LYS A 675 12.31 -32.44 -15.23
CA LYS A 675 13.54 -32.23 -14.43
C LYS A 675 14.45 -33.46 -14.47
N SER A 676 13.87 -34.67 -14.46
CA SER A 676 14.65 -35.91 -14.53
C SER A 676 15.44 -36.08 -15.84
N LEU A 677 15.07 -35.35 -16.90
CA LEU A 677 15.79 -35.33 -18.18
C LEU A 677 17.10 -34.52 -18.13
N GLY A 678 17.41 -33.86 -17.01
CA GLY A 678 18.62 -33.07 -16.82
C GLY A 678 18.69 -31.83 -17.71
N GLY A 679 19.88 -31.24 -17.89
CA GLY A 679 20.09 -29.95 -18.58
C GLY A 679 19.67 -29.84 -20.07
N ASN A 680 19.01 -30.86 -20.63
CA ASN A 680 18.42 -30.82 -21.97
C ASN A 680 16.92 -30.45 -21.98
N TYR A 681 16.27 -30.25 -20.82
CA TYR A 681 14.84 -29.93 -20.79
C TYR A 681 14.49 -28.62 -21.52
N SER A 682 15.42 -27.65 -21.58
CA SER A 682 15.25 -26.41 -22.35
C SER A 682 15.04 -26.64 -23.86
N LYS A 683 15.37 -27.84 -24.38
CA LYS A 683 15.10 -28.23 -25.78
C LYS A 683 13.68 -28.74 -26.02
N ILE A 684 12.93 -29.01 -24.94
CA ILE A 684 11.52 -29.40 -25.00
C ILE A 684 10.68 -28.17 -25.28
N PHE A 685 11.04 -27.03 -24.69
CA PHE A 685 10.34 -25.77 -24.85
C PHE A 685 10.78 -25.00 -26.09
N GLY A 686 9.91 -24.08 -26.53
CA GLY A 686 10.25 -23.13 -27.59
C GLY A 686 11.38 -22.20 -27.17
N LYS A 687 12.22 -21.78 -28.13
CA LYS A 687 13.35 -20.86 -27.91
C LYS A 687 12.95 -19.48 -27.35
N ASN A 688 11.67 -19.14 -27.42
CA ASN A 688 11.12 -17.86 -26.98
C ASN A 688 10.68 -17.90 -25.51
N VAL A 689 10.66 -19.07 -24.87
CA VAL A 689 10.32 -19.19 -23.44
C VAL A 689 11.45 -18.55 -22.62
N ILE A 690 11.15 -17.38 -22.06
CA ILE A 690 12.04 -16.58 -21.22
C ILE A 690 12.00 -17.12 -19.79
N TYR A 691 10.78 -17.38 -19.30
CA TYR A 691 10.51 -17.84 -17.95
C TYR A 691 9.88 -19.22 -17.96
N SER A 692 10.46 -20.14 -17.20
CA SER A 692 9.90 -21.46 -17.00
C SER A 692 10.05 -21.89 -15.55
N SER A 693 8.93 -22.12 -14.87
CA SER A 693 8.91 -22.75 -13.55
C SER A 693 8.59 -24.24 -13.73
N LEU A 694 9.43 -25.10 -13.14
CA LEU A 694 9.32 -26.57 -13.17
C LEU A 694 9.31 -27.08 -11.73
#